data_AF-A0A2V8JWQ8-F1
#
_entry.id   AF-A0A2V8JWQ8-F1
#
_cell.length_a   1.000
_cell.length_b   1.000
_cell.length_c   1.000
_cell.angle_alpha   90.00
_cell.angle_beta   90.00
_cell.angle_gamma   90.00
#
_symmetry.space_group_name_H-M   'P 1'
#
loop_
_entity.id
_entity.type
_entity.pdbx_description
1 polymer ?
#
loop_
_entity_poly.entity_id
_entity_poly.type
_entity_poly.pdbx_seq_one_letter_code
_entity_poly.pdbx_strand_id
1 'polypeptide(L)'
;MLCFLTAATVWAQPPTILEYSVPTAEASVHSITLGPDGNLWFTETIGNKIGRITPDGNITEYSLPTPRTSPSMIIQGPDGNLWFNRNENGNGAVGKITTVGEITEYRLPSPTAVMALAAGADGNVWFTGTSKIGKITPTGMVTEYPVSPSCCPSPAGITAGSDGNLWFTEVLGNGFSRVGRISTTGNVTEFPAFQFDAGNIIQGPDQNLWFGSIGRITPDGTIRQYRVDGVAGMAQGPDRNIWFTLGANRIGRITINGTVTSYPLPTANSGPVGITIGPDGNIWFTEQQSNKIATLILPAPAGQLAQIASGGGWDTSLTLLNLGTTAAEASLDFYADPGGAPLTLPITFPDSSSEPITTSRVTKTLNPDALVVFDTTSDNANIDMGWSLLQTGGNVSGFATFRYPPLNWAALVPLENRSAPSYALVFDNTDGISTGAAIANLTSESITVFVTVRNDVGAGIGTDTIQLSPRGHTAFMLDQRYPFTAAKRGSIQFDTSLAAQISVLGLRFIGTALTTIPSLALAIPALFNAAPNSGSITHTTYDGGFTSSFYVFNTSPLSAPFTLSFFDESGNPISVPLSLPQSGTSLSASVLTRTLPARAVLLVQTISNNDSPPKVGSAQLTSTGGVTAFEIFRWTTFGQEASVALATADSSVFVLPADNTNGVATGVALANTTASSITVTLKLRDSAGTSLESATVNLPQRGHVSFMLPDRYPALAGKRGTAEFAISGPGNISVVGLLLKPDGTLTTVPTLPK
;
A
#
# COMPACT_ATOMS: atom_id res chain seq x y z
N MET A 1 -23.83 26.41 22.09
CA MET A 1 -22.76 26.52 23.09
C MET A 1 -22.66 25.19 23.84
N LEU A 2 -21.79 24.29 23.37
CA LEU A 2 -21.25 23.17 24.15
C LEU A 2 -19.98 22.74 23.44
N CYS A 3 -18.88 23.23 23.98
CA CYS A 3 -17.51 22.97 23.57
C CYS A 3 -17.09 21.66 24.21
N PHE A 4 -16.86 20.62 23.41
CA PHE A 4 -16.09 19.44 23.82
C PHE A 4 -14.84 19.40 22.93
N LEU A 5 -13.84 20.21 23.29
CA LEU A 5 -12.46 20.00 22.87
C LEU A 5 -11.83 19.10 23.95
N THR A 6 -11.93 17.78 23.78
CA THR A 6 -10.98 16.88 24.44
C THR A 6 -9.65 16.99 23.70
N ALA A 7 -8.55 17.00 24.46
CA ALA A 7 -7.20 17.11 23.91
C ALA A 7 -6.95 15.97 22.91
N ALA A 8 -6.99 16.32 21.62
CA ALA A 8 -6.54 15.44 20.55
C ALA A 8 -5.02 15.30 20.64
N THR A 9 -4.49 14.22 20.09
CA THR A 9 -3.08 14.11 19.69
C THR A 9 -2.79 15.27 18.75
N VAL A 10 -2.28 16.37 19.32
CA VAL A 10 -1.76 17.51 18.57
C VAL A 10 -0.50 16.98 17.91
N TRP A 11 -0.50 16.89 16.58
CA TRP A 11 0.73 16.75 15.82
C TRP A 11 1.73 17.79 16.37
N ALA A 12 2.96 17.37 16.69
CA ALA A 12 3.96 18.25 17.29
C ALA A 12 4.26 19.51 16.43
N GLN A 13 3.80 19.52 15.17
CA GLN A 13 3.66 20.68 14.30
C GLN A 13 2.27 20.67 13.62
N PRO A 14 1.61 21.82 13.43
CA PRO A 14 0.39 21.90 12.61
C PRO A 14 0.71 21.49 11.15
N PRO A 15 -0.22 20.83 10.45
CA PRO A 15 0.00 20.42 9.07
C PRO A 15 0.25 21.63 8.16
N THR A 16 1.18 21.48 7.21
CA THR A 16 1.57 22.54 6.27
C THR A 16 0.57 22.62 5.13
N ILE A 17 0.15 23.84 4.75
CA ILE A 17 -0.72 24.07 3.58
C ILE A 17 0.09 24.80 2.51
N LEU A 18 0.09 24.26 1.29
CA LEU A 18 0.58 24.93 0.09
C LEU A 18 -0.59 25.27 -0.81
N GLU A 19 -0.55 26.44 -1.44
CA GLU A 19 -1.61 26.92 -2.33
C GLU A 19 -1.03 27.33 -3.69
N TYR A 20 -1.72 26.97 -4.77
CA TYR A 20 -1.33 27.19 -6.15
C TYR A 20 -2.44 27.97 -6.86
N SER A 21 -2.13 29.19 -7.31
CA SER A 21 -3.07 29.98 -8.10
C SER A 21 -3.29 29.34 -9.48
N VAL A 22 -4.55 29.21 -9.90
CA VAL A 22 -4.83 28.74 -11.26
C VAL A 22 -4.57 29.85 -12.30
N PRO A 23 -4.14 29.52 -13.53
CA PRO A 23 -3.84 30.50 -14.57
C PRO A 23 -5.03 31.41 -14.96
N THR A 24 -6.24 30.86 -15.01
CA THR A 24 -7.45 31.63 -15.33
C THR A 24 -7.89 32.47 -14.15
N ALA A 25 -7.95 33.79 -14.33
CA ALA A 25 -8.50 34.68 -13.31
C ALA A 25 -10.00 34.40 -13.08
N GLU A 26 -10.44 34.43 -11.83
CA GLU A 26 -11.85 34.27 -11.43
C GLU A 26 -12.48 32.96 -11.96
N ALA A 27 -11.69 31.89 -12.09
CA ALA A 27 -12.13 30.64 -12.70
C ALA A 27 -13.22 29.90 -11.90
N SER A 28 -13.32 30.19 -10.60
CA SER A 28 -14.22 29.52 -9.65
C SER A 28 -14.02 28.00 -9.71
N VAL A 29 -12.84 27.55 -9.25
CA VAL A 29 -12.53 26.12 -9.12
C VAL A 29 -13.50 25.41 -8.19
N HIS A 30 -13.93 24.20 -8.55
CA HIS A 30 -15.02 23.52 -7.83
C HIS A 30 -14.67 22.08 -7.40
N SER A 31 -14.84 21.07 -8.25
CA SER A 31 -14.48 19.69 -7.91
C SER A 31 -13.01 19.40 -8.20
N ILE A 32 -12.42 18.45 -7.48
CA ILE A 32 -11.08 17.89 -7.71
C ILE A 32 -11.09 16.38 -7.49
N THR A 33 -10.34 15.62 -8.30
CA THR A 33 -10.21 14.16 -8.21
C THR A 33 -8.80 13.71 -8.59
N LEU A 34 -8.36 12.56 -8.08
CA LEU A 34 -7.17 11.88 -8.60
C LEU A 34 -7.46 11.31 -10.00
N GLY A 35 -6.52 11.52 -10.93
CA GLY A 35 -6.55 10.97 -12.28
C GLY A 35 -5.74 9.69 -12.43
N PRO A 36 -5.98 8.90 -13.50
CA PRO A 36 -5.27 7.65 -13.78
C PRO A 36 -3.80 7.84 -14.15
N ASP A 37 -3.39 9.07 -14.44
CA ASP A 37 -2.03 9.48 -14.74
C ASP A 37 -1.23 9.90 -13.49
N GLY A 38 -1.79 9.72 -12.29
CA GLY A 38 -1.14 10.11 -11.03
C GLY A 38 -1.09 11.62 -10.82
N ASN A 39 -2.00 12.39 -11.45
CA ASN A 39 -2.13 13.83 -11.25
C ASN A 39 -3.55 14.16 -10.79
N LEU A 40 -3.76 15.37 -10.26
CA LEU A 40 -5.06 15.81 -9.79
C LEU A 40 -5.76 16.59 -10.90
N TRP A 41 -7.05 16.34 -11.10
CA TRP A 41 -7.88 16.98 -12.11
C TRP A 41 -9.03 17.73 -11.46
N PHE A 42 -9.30 18.95 -11.91
CA PHE A 42 -10.29 19.83 -11.31
C PHE A 42 -11.15 20.56 -12.35
N THR A 43 -12.30 21.09 -11.92
CA THR A 43 -13.21 21.85 -12.80
C THR A 43 -13.13 23.35 -12.52
N GLU A 44 -13.15 24.17 -13.56
CA GLU A 44 -13.32 25.62 -13.49
C GLU A 44 -14.72 26.00 -13.94
N THR A 45 -15.60 26.34 -13.00
CA THR A 45 -17.02 26.56 -13.29
C THR A 45 -17.24 27.82 -14.14
N ILE A 46 -16.63 28.95 -13.76
CA ILE A 46 -16.74 30.20 -14.53
C ILE A 46 -15.76 30.20 -15.70
N GLY A 47 -14.56 29.66 -15.50
CA GLY A 47 -13.54 29.54 -16.56
C GLY A 47 -13.98 28.67 -17.75
N ASN A 48 -14.94 27.75 -17.54
CA ASN A 48 -15.43 26.78 -18.52
C ASN A 48 -14.30 25.88 -19.05
N LYS A 49 -13.48 25.37 -18.11
CA LYS A 49 -12.32 24.51 -18.38
C LYS A 49 -12.25 23.33 -17.41
N ILE A 50 -11.45 22.36 -17.80
CA ILE A 50 -10.92 21.33 -16.90
C ILE A 50 -9.45 21.64 -16.66
N GLY A 51 -9.03 21.69 -15.40
CA GLY A 51 -7.64 21.85 -15.01
C GLY A 51 -7.01 20.53 -14.60
N ARG A 52 -5.69 20.44 -14.75
CA ARG A 52 -4.84 19.34 -14.28
C ARG A 52 -3.67 19.94 -13.52
N ILE A 53 -3.41 19.47 -12.31
CA ILE A 53 -2.28 19.86 -11.49
C ILE A 53 -1.45 18.64 -11.11
N THR A 54 -0.14 18.75 -11.28
CA THR A 54 0.82 17.73 -10.85
C THR A 54 1.10 17.85 -9.34
N PRO A 55 1.57 16.79 -8.65
CA PRO A 55 1.88 16.86 -7.22
C PRO A 55 2.92 17.92 -6.83
N ASP A 56 3.79 18.33 -7.77
CA ASP A 56 4.76 19.42 -7.61
C ASP A 56 4.20 20.82 -7.95
N GLY A 57 2.92 20.91 -8.32
CA GLY A 57 2.19 22.18 -8.44
C GLY A 57 2.08 22.78 -9.85
N ASN A 58 2.47 22.07 -10.91
CA ASN A 58 2.34 22.56 -12.29
C ASN A 58 0.91 22.40 -12.79
N ILE A 59 0.31 23.49 -13.29
CA ILE A 59 -1.09 23.52 -13.75
C ILE A 59 -1.18 23.63 -15.27
N THR A 60 -2.00 22.77 -15.88
CA THR A 60 -2.43 22.83 -17.28
C THR A 60 -3.95 22.92 -17.35
N GLU A 61 -4.48 23.77 -18.24
CA GLU A 61 -5.93 23.95 -18.41
C GLU A 61 -6.41 23.55 -19.81
N TYR A 62 -7.59 22.95 -19.90
CA TYR A 62 -8.23 22.46 -21.12
C TYR A 62 -9.60 23.11 -21.29
N SER A 63 -9.73 23.95 -22.33
CA SER A 63 -11.00 24.62 -22.65
C SER A 63 -12.06 23.62 -23.11
N LEU A 64 -13.27 23.72 -22.56
CA LEU A 64 -14.39 22.92 -23.04
C LEU A 64 -14.82 23.38 -24.44
N PRO A 65 -15.16 22.46 -25.36
CA PRO A 65 -15.56 22.80 -26.72
C PRO A 65 -16.90 23.53 -26.77
N THR A 66 -17.80 23.24 -25.84
CA THR A 66 -19.05 23.98 -25.68
C THR A 66 -18.87 25.12 -24.66
N PRO A 67 -19.19 26.37 -25.02
CA PRO A 67 -19.05 27.50 -24.11
C PRO A 67 -20.15 27.52 -23.04
N ARG A 68 -19.88 28.14 -21.89
CA ARG A 68 -20.86 28.45 -20.83
C ARG A 68 -21.60 27.22 -20.28
N THR A 69 -20.88 26.11 -20.10
CA THR A 69 -21.43 24.86 -19.60
C THR A 69 -21.28 24.66 -18.08
N SER A 70 -20.58 25.56 -17.39
CA SER A 70 -20.45 25.57 -15.93
C SER A 70 -20.11 24.20 -15.31
N PRO A 71 -18.98 23.57 -15.71
CA PRO A 71 -18.59 22.27 -15.13
C PRO A 71 -18.35 22.41 -13.62
N SER A 72 -18.84 21.47 -12.84
CA SER A 72 -18.79 21.53 -11.37
C SER A 72 -18.39 20.22 -10.70
N MET A 73 -18.41 19.11 -11.42
CA MET A 73 -18.08 17.76 -10.93
C MET A 73 -17.15 17.09 -11.91
N ILE A 74 -16.12 16.41 -11.41
CA ILE A 74 -15.22 15.54 -12.17
C ILE A 74 -14.87 14.31 -11.33
N ILE A 75 -14.84 13.14 -11.97
CA ILE A 75 -14.46 11.86 -11.35
C ILE A 75 -13.53 11.08 -12.27
N GLN A 76 -12.77 10.15 -11.69
CA GLN A 76 -12.15 9.07 -12.45
C GLN A 76 -13.22 8.06 -12.89
N GLY A 77 -13.29 7.78 -14.18
CA GLY A 77 -14.18 6.78 -14.75
C GLY A 77 -13.59 5.37 -14.74
N PRO A 78 -14.44 4.35 -14.90
CA PRO A 78 -14.03 2.94 -14.91
C PRO A 78 -13.20 2.55 -16.15
N ASP A 79 -13.13 3.41 -17.16
CA ASP A 79 -12.44 3.21 -18.43
C ASP A 79 -11.08 3.92 -18.50
N GLY A 80 -10.54 4.37 -17.34
CA GLY A 80 -9.25 5.04 -17.26
C GLY A 80 -9.25 6.47 -17.83
N ASN A 81 -10.43 7.09 -17.98
CA ASN A 81 -10.58 8.50 -18.37
C ASN A 81 -11.26 9.30 -17.27
N LEU A 82 -11.23 10.63 -17.36
CA LEU A 82 -11.94 11.51 -16.44
C LEU A 82 -13.31 11.85 -17.02
N TRP A 83 -14.34 11.85 -16.17
CA TRP A 83 -15.71 12.16 -16.55
C TRP A 83 -16.23 13.33 -15.74
N PHE A 84 -16.92 14.26 -16.40
CA PHE A 84 -17.36 15.52 -15.79
C PHE A 84 -18.79 15.88 -16.20
N ASN A 85 -19.46 16.69 -15.39
CA ASN A 85 -20.78 17.22 -15.76
C ASN A 85 -20.62 18.50 -16.59
N ARG A 86 -21.57 18.73 -17.49
CA ARG A 86 -21.72 20.02 -18.18
C ARG A 86 -23.19 20.37 -18.29
N ASN A 87 -23.55 21.59 -17.88
CA ASN A 87 -24.92 22.07 -17.82
C ASN A 87 -25.05 23.39 -18.59
N GLU A 88 -25.72 23.35 -19.74
CA GLU A 88 -25.97 24.52 -20.58
C GLU A 88 -27.42 24.98 -20.39
N ASN A 89 -27.65 26.09 -19.71
CA ASN A 89 -29.00 26.64 -19.44
C ASN A 89 -29.99 25.60 -18.86
N GLY A 90 -29.51 24.72 -17.98
CA GLY A 90 -30.33 23.63 -17.39
C GLY A 90 -30.38 22.33 -18.21
N ASN A 91 -29.81 22.30 -19.41
CA ASN A 91 -29.66 21.08 -20.21
C ASN A 91 -28.31 20.43 -19.92
N GLY A 92 -28.34 19.31 -19.21
CA GLY A 92 -27.15 18.55 -18.84
C GLY A 92 -26.63 17.64 -19.94
N ALA A 93 -25.33 17.40 -19.87
CA ALA A 93 -24.59 16.40 -20.62
C ALA A 93 -23.49 15.84 -19.71
N VAL A 94 -22.97 14.68 -20.09
CA VAL A 94 -21.79 14.11 -19.44
C VAL A 94 -20.62 14.26 -20.40
N GLY A 95 -19.55 14.90 -19.93
CA GLY A 95 -18.29 15.03 -20.65
C GLY A 95 -17.29 13.95 -20.23
N LYS A 96 -16.38 13.65 -21.14
CA LYS A 96 -15.25 12.73 -20.95
C LYS A 96 -13.99 13.41 -21.45
N ILE A 97 -12.91 13.35 -20.68
CA ILE A 97 -11.58 13.86 -21.05
C ILE A 97 -10.51 12.79 -20.83
N THR A 98 -9.63 12.61 -21.81
CA THR A 98 -8.46 11.72 -21.69
C THR A 98 -7.32 12.42 -20.95
N THR A 99 -6.34 11.66 -20.46
CA THR A 99 -5.19 12.25 -19.72
C THR A 99 -4.29 13.13 -20.59
N VAL A 100 -4.42 13.04 -21.92
CA VAL A 100 -3.73 13.91 -22.89
C VAL A 100 -4.58 15.11 -23.32
N GLY A 101 -5.82 15.23 -22.81
CA GLY A 101 -6.66 16.42 -23.00
C GLY A 101 -7.71 16.34 -24.11
N GLU A 102 -7.99 15.15 -24.67
CA GLU A 102 -9.04 15.01 -25.69
C GLU A 102 -10.42 14.96 -25.03
N ILE A 103 -11.35 15.81 -25.46
CA ILE A 103 -12.68 15.97 -24.85
C ILE A 103 -13.79 15.45 -25.77
N THR A 104 -14.72 14.66 -25.20
CA THR A 104 -15.96 14.20 -25.85
C THR A 104 -17.16 14.53 -24.95
N GLU A 105 -18.30 14.92 -25.53
CA GLU A 105 -19.50 15.34 -24.79
C GLU A 105 -20.74 14.56 -25.23
N TYR A 106 -21.46 13.97 -24.26
CA TYR A 106 -22.64 13.13 -24.48
C TYR A 106 -23.89 13.83 -23.96
N ARG A 107 -24.77 14.24 -24.87
CA ARG A 107 -26.07 14.85 -24.52
C ARG A 107 -27.02 13.82 -23.92
N LEU A 108 -27.74 14.23 -22.88
CA LEU A 108 -28.75 13.37 -22.27
C LEU A 108 -30.00 13.23 -23.16
N PRO A 109 -30.69 12.08 -23.12
CA PRO A 109 -31.97 11.89 -23.83
C PRO A 109 -33.06 12.84 -23.36
N SER A 110 -33.04 13.23 -22.09
CA SER A 110 -33.98 14.16 -21.48
C SER A 110 -33.26 15.41 -20.97
N PRO A 111 -33.85 16.62 -21.13
CA PRO A 111 -33.23 17.85 -20.63
C PRO A 111 -33.33 17.91 -19.11
N THR A 112 -32.25 17.52 -18.43
CA THR A 112 -32.05 17.70 -16.99
C THR A 112 -30.62 18.11 -16.73
N ALA A 113 -30.39 18.93 -15.69
CA ALA A 113 -29.04 19.16 -15.20
C ALA A 113 -28.46 17.86 -14.63
N VAL A 114 -27.17 17.65 -14.83
CA VAL A 114 -26.38 16.59 -14.18
C VAL A 114 -25.75 17.20 -12.93
N MET A 115 -26.07 16.65 -11.76
CA MET A 115 -25.61 17.21 -10.48
C MET A 115 -24.31 16.56 -10.00
N ALA A 116 -24.29 15.23 -9.83
CA ALA A 116 -23.11 14.48 -9.38
C ALA A 116 -22.87 13.25 -10.26
N LEU A 117 -21.67 12.69 -10.15
CA LEU A 117 -21.18 11.53 -10.90
C LEU A 117 -20.56 10.51 -9.95
N ALA A 118 -20.66 9.22 -10.29
CA ALA A 118 -19.93 8.13 -9.63
C ALA A 118 -19.54 7.04 -10.63
N ALA A 119 -18.40 6.39 -10.44
CA ALA A 119 -18.09 5.15 -11.13
C ALA A 119 -18.86 3.99 -10.47
N GLY A 120 -19.53 3.17 -11.28
CA GLY A 120 -20.24 1.99 -10.83
C GLY A 120 -19.39 0.72 -10.92
N ALA A 121 -19.66 -0.25 -10.04
CA ALA A 121 -19.00 -1.56 -10.05
C ALA A 121 -19.27 -2.39 -11.33
N ASP A 122 -20.21 -1.95 -12.16
CA ASP A 122 -20.56 -2.52 -13.45
C ASP A 122 -19.78 -1.93 -14.63
N GLY A 123 -18.75 -1.14 -14.36
CA GLY A 123 -17.88 -0.55 -15.40
C GLY A 123 -18.50 0.64 -16.13
N ASN A 124 -19.55 1.25 -15.58
CA ASN A 124 -20.25 2.41 -16.15
C ASN A 124 -20.15 3.64 -15.24
N VAL A 125 -20.43 4.82 -15.78
CA VAL A 125 -20.58 6.05 -14.99
C VAL A 125 -22.05 6.26 -14.67
N TRP A 126 -22.33 6.57 -13.42
CA TRP A 126 -23.67 6.85 -12.90
C TRP A 126 -23.78 8.33 -12.54
N PHE A 127 -24.97 8.91 -12.67
CA PHE A 127 -25.18 10.33 -12.43
C PHE A 127 -26.53 10.63 -11.80
N THR A 128 -26.62 11.74 -11.08
CA THR A 128 -27.88 12.26 -10.53
C THR A 128 -28.46 13.34 -11.44
N GLY A 129 -29.76 13.29 -11.66
CA GLY A 129 -30.53 14.32 -12.35
C GLY A 129 -31.87 14.57 -11.65
N THR A 130 -32.62 15.57 -12.09
CA THR A 130 -33.90 15.93 -11.48
C THR A 130 -34.86 14.73 -11.52
N SER A 131 -35.21 14.22 -10.34
CA SER A 131 -36.10 13.07 -10.13
C SER A 131 -35.67 11.77 -10.82
N LYS A 132 -34.37 11.60 -11.11
CA LYS A 132 -33.84 10.38 -11.72
C LYS A 132 -32.37 10.10 -11.35
N ILE A 133 -31.99 8.84 -11.50
CA ILE A 133 -30.60 8.42 -11.56
C ILE A 133 -30.31 7.96 -12.99
N GLY A 134 -29.25 8.46 -13.59
CA GLY A 134 -28.80 8.04 -14.91
C GLY A 134 -27.56 7.15 -14.86
N LYS A 135 -27.38 6.39 -15.93
CA LYS A 135 -26.24 5.51 -16.19
C LYS A 135 -25.78 5.77 -17.61
N ILE A 136 -24.47 5.95 -17.80
CA ILE A 136 -23.84 6.12 -19.10
C ILE A 136 -22.70 5.12 -19.28
N THR A 137 -22.68 4.41 -20.40
CA THR A 137 -21.58 3.51 -20.76
C THR A 137 -20.34 4.31 -21.20
N PRO A 138 -19.13 3.72 -21.18
CA PRO A 138 -17.93 4.38 -21.70
C PRO A 138 -18.01 4.81 -23.18
N THR A 139 -18.95 4.20 -23.93
CA THR A 139 -19.25 4.50 -25.34
C THR A 139 -20.35 5.57 -25.51
N GLY A 140 -20.96 6.04 -24.43
CA GLY A 140 -21.93 7.15 -24.46
C GLY A 140 -23.41 6.74 -24.45
N MET A 141 -23.74 5.46 -24.23
CA MET A 141 -25.14 5.02 -24.19
C MET A 141 -25.76 5.33 -22.82
N VAL A 142 -26.85 6.10 -22.80
CA VAL A 142 -27.51 6.57 -21.56
C VAL A 142 -28.78 5.76 -21.25
N THR A 143 -28.95 5.36 -19.99
CA THR A 143 -30.18 4.78 -19.41
C THR A 143 -30.58 5.60 -18.18
N GLU A 144 -31.86 5.93 -18.03
CA GLU A 144 -32.38 6.71 -16.91
C GLU A 144 -33.37 5.89 -16.06
N TYR A 145 -33.23 5.96 -14.74
CA TYR A 145 -34.07 5.29 -13.75
C TYR A 145 -34.80 6.34 -12.92
N PRO A 146 -36.15 6.31 -12.85
CA PRO A 146 -36.89 7.25 -12.02
C PRO A 146 -36.64 6.98 -10.52
N VAL A 147 -36.54 8.04 -9.72
CA VAL A 147 -36.65 7.97 -8.25
C VAL A 147 -38.05 8.42 -7.81
N SER A 148 -38.46 8.07 -6.58
CA SER A 148 -39.83 8.15 -6.04
C SER A 148 -40.75 9.26 -6.61
N PRO A 149 -42.05 8.98 -6.85
CA PRO A 149 -43.00 9.93 -7.42
C PRO A 149 -43.51 11.03 -6.46
N SER A 150 -43.06 11.07 -5.18
CA SER A 150 -43.43 12.14 -4.23
C SER A 150 -42.90 13.49 -4.71
N CYS A 151 -43.72 14.55 -4.79
CA CYS A 151 -43.37 15.70 -5.63
C CYS A 151 -42.03 16.36 -5.27
N CYS A 152 -41.25 16.55 -6.33
CA CYS A 152 -39.95 17.23 -6.42
C CYS A 152 -38.78 16.63 -5.61
N PRO A 153 -38.49 15.31 -5.69
CA PRO A 153 -37.24 14.81 -5.16
C PRO A 153 -36.08 15.19 -6.09
N SER A 154 -34.99 15.68 -5.49
CA SER A 154 -33.76 16.03 -6.20
C SER A 154 -32.60 15.21 -5.65
N PRO A 155 -32.24 14.08 -6.29
CA PRO A 155 -30.97 13.42 -6.04
C PRO A 155 -29.81 14.41 -6.19
N ALA A 156 -28.94 14.49 -5.19
CA ALA A 156 -27.82 15.41 -5.14
C ALA A 156 -26.51 14.65 -5.37
N GLY A 157 -25.88 14.13 -4.30
CA GLY A 157 -24.67 13.29 -4.38
C GLY A 157 -24.95 11.83 -4.71
N ILE A 158 -23.96 11.16 -5.31
CA ILE A 158 -23.96 9.72 -5.60
C ILE A 158 -22.55 9.15 -5.43
N THR A 159 -22.43 7.91 -4.96
CA THR A 159 -21.16 7.18 -4.80
C THR A 159 -21.37 5.67 -4.88
N ALA A 160 -20.30 4.91 -5.11
CA ALA A 160 -20.37 3.45 -5.00
C ALA A 160 -20.32 2.99 -3.54
N GLY A 161 -21.08 1.95 -3.22
CA GLY A 161 -21.04 1.29 -1.91
C GLY A 161 -20.19 0.02 -1.93
N SER A 162 -19.80 -0.44 -0.73
CA SER A 162 -19.13 -1.73 -0.51
C SER A 162 -19.97 -2.93 -0.93
N ASP A 163 -21.29 -2.75 -1.06
CA ASP A 163 -22.25 -3.76 -1.45
C ASP A 163 -22.43 -3.89 -2.97
N GLY A 164 -21.62 -3.18 -3.77
CA GLY A 164 -21.68 -3.21 -5.24
C GLY A 164 -22.82 -2.40 -5.83
N ASN A 165 -23.59 -1.68 -5.01
CA ASN A 165 -24.66 -0.79 -5.43
C ASN A 165 -24.20 0.67 -5.45
N LEU A 166 -24.98 1.55 -6.07
CA LEU A 166 -24.77 3.00 -5.98
C LEU A 166 -25.65 3.55 -4.86
N TRP A 167 -25.10 4.46 -4.07
CA TRP A 167 -25.76 5.14 -2.97
C TRP A 167 -25.85 6.62 -3.27
N PHE A 168 -27.00 7.23 -2.99
CA PHE A 168 -27.25 8.63 -3.31
C PHE A 168 -27.95 9.35 -2.15
N THR A 169 -27.77 10.67 -2.09
CA THR A 169 -28.55 11.55 -1.21
C THR A 169 -29.63 12.25 -1.99
N GLU A 170 -30.75 12.53 -1.36
CA GLU A 170 -31.92 13.12 -2.02
C GLU A 170 -32.58 14.16 -1.12
N VAL A 171 -32.80 15.36 -1.66
CA VAL A 171 -33.56 16.42 -1.01
C VAL A 171 -35.04 16.18 -1.24
N LEU A 172 -35.83 16.24 -0.17
CA LEU A 172 -37.28 16.24 -0.22
C LEU A 172 -37.78 17.68 -0.15
N GLY A 173 -38.79 18.03 -0.95
CA GLY A 173 -39.36 19.39 -1.03
C GLY A 173 -40.02 19.92 0.25
N ASN A 174 -39.87 19.23 1.38
CA ASN A 174 -40.39 19.58 2.71
C ASN A 174 -39.27 19.90 3.73
N GLY A 175 -38.02 20.10 3.27
CA GLY A 175 -36.87 20.43 4.12
C GLY A 175 -36.24 19.24 4.84
N PHE A 176 -36.63 18.01 4.48
CA PHE A 176 -35.96 16.77 4.88
C PHE A 176 -35.12 16.25 3.73
N SER A 177 -34.18 15.38 4.04
CA SER A 177 -33.40 14.64 3.07
C SER A 177 -33.40 13.16 3.42
N ARG A 178 -33.00 12.29 2.48
CA ARG A 178 -32.80 10.86 2.76
C ARG A 178 -31.65 10.30 1.95
N VAL A 179 -31.21 9.12 2.34
CA VAL A 179 -30.28 8.30 1.58
C VAL A 179 -31.08 7.28 0.77
N GLY A 180 -30.69 7.06 -0.47
CA GLY A 180 -31.18 6.00 -1.33
C GLY A 180 -30.05 5.10 -1.82
N ARG A 181 -30.42 3.90 -2.27
CA ARG A 181 -29.54 2.91 -2.88
C ARG A 181 -30.18 2.42 -4.16
N ILE A 182 -29.39 2.26 -5.21
CA ILE A 182 -29.82 1.71 -6.50
C ILE A 182 -28.87 0.59 -6.94
N SER A 183 -29.42 -0.56 -7.33
CA SER A 183 -28.63 -1.64 -7.91
C SER A 183 -28.14 -1.30 -9.32
N THR A 184 -27.10 -2.00 -9.79
CA THR A 184 -26.58 -1.82 -11.16
C THR A 184 -27.59 -2.17 -12.26
N THR A 185 -28.65 -2.88 -11.88
CA THR A 185 -29.82 -3.24 -12.70
C THR A 185 -31.01 -2.28 -12.55
N GLY A 186 -30.94 -1.28 -11.67
CA GLY A 186 -31.94 -0.22 -11.53
C GLY A 186 -32.95 -0.36 -10.39
N ASN A 187 -32.78 -1.31 -9.46
CA ASN A 187 -33.69 -1.45 -8.32
C ASN A 187 -33.37 -0.42 -7.23
N VAL A 188 -34.32 0.44 -6.90
CA VAL A 188 -34.17 1.52 -5.91
C VAL A 188 -34.70 1.10 -4.54
N THR A 189 -33.95 1.39 -3.48
CA THR A 189 -34.34 1.27 -2.06
C THR A 189 -34.06 2.59 -1.36
N GLU A 190 -35.01 3.10 -0.57
CA GLU A 190 -34.91 4.41 0.08
C GLU A 190 -35.01 4.24 1.60
N PHE A 191 -34.13 4.94 2.33
CA PHE A 191 -34.05 4.87 3.79
C PHE A 191 -34.87 6.01 4.43
N PRO A 192 -35.20 5.92 5.75
CA PRO A 192 -35.99 6.93 6.43
C PRO A 192 -35.43 8.36 6.26
N ALA A 193 -36.32 9.32 6.08
CA ALA A 193 -35.97 10.73 5.91
C ALA A 193 -35.72 11.44 7.25
N PHE A 194 -34.74 12.33 7.28
CA PHE A 194 -34.40 13.18 8.42
C PHE A 194 -33.69 14.45 7.92
N GLN A 195 -33.49 15.44 8.79
CA GLN A 195 -32.83 16.69 8.40
C GLN A 195 -31.31 16.51 8.29
N PHE A 196 -30.77 16.78 7.11
CA PHE A 196 -29.34 16.95 6.83
C PHE A 196 -29.15 17.70 5.50
N ASP A 197 -27.99 18.32 5.31
CA ASP A 197 -27.64 18.93 4.02
C ASP A 197 -27.37 17.85 2.96
N ALA A 198 -28.29 17.68 2.01
CA ALA A 198 -28.11 16.72 0.95
C ALA A 198 -27.25 17.32 -0.16
N GLY A 199 -25.97 16.97 -0.13
CA GLY A 199 -25.00 17.35 -1.15
C GLY A 199 -24.02 16.23 -1.42
N ASN A 200 -23.21 15.86 -0.42
CA ASN A 200 -22.12 14.90 -0.58
C ASN A 200 -22.46 13.54 0.03
N ILE A 201 -21.99 12.48 -0.62
CA ILE A 201 -21.93 11.12 -0.08
C ILE A 201 -20.69 10.44 -0.60
N ILE A 202 -19.96 9.76 0.28
CA ILE A 202 -18.75 8.99 -0.06
C ILE A 202 -18.76 7.65 0.68
N GLN A 203 -18.05 6.67 0.13
CA GLN A 203 -17.67 5.49 0.90
C GLN A 203 -16.54 5.84 1.87
N GLY A 204 -16.72 5.49 3.14
CA GLY A 204 -15.72 5.67 4.18
C GLY A 204 -14.76 4.47 4.31
N PRO A 205 -13.66 4.66 5.06
CA PRO A 205 -12.64 3.64 5.30
C PRO A 205 -13.15 2.41 6.08
N ASP A 206 -14.29 2.56 6.74
CA ASP A 206 -14.98 1.51 7.49
C ASP A 206 -16.02 0.76 6.64
N GLN A 207 -15.99 0.94 5.31
CA GLN A 207 -16.90 0.36 4.32
C GLN A 207 -18.35 0.83 4.41
N ASN A 208 -18.65 1.83 5.24
CA ASN A 208 -19.97 2.44 5.37
C ASN A 208 -20.02 3.76 4.59
N LEU A 209 -21.22 4.28 4.35
CA LEU A 209 -21.38 5.52 3.59
C LEU A 209 -21.42 6.70 4.56
N TRP A 210 -20.71 7.77 4.21
CA TRP A 210 -20.67 9.03 4.94
C TRP A 210 -21.27 10.13 4.09
N PHE A 211 -22.18 10.95 4.64
CA PHE A 211 -23.01 11.87 3.85
C PHE A 211 -23.33 13.19 4.57
N GLY A 212 -23.61 14.23 3.77
CA GLY A 212 -24.13 15.53 4.20
C GLY A 212 -23.33 16.23 5.31
N SER A 213 -24.03 16.76 6.32
CA SER A 213 -23.48 17.37 7.56
C SER A 213 -22.84 16.34 8.51
N ILE A 214 -22.13 15.36 7.96
CA ILE A 214 -21.53 14.20 8.64
C ILE A 214 -22.57 13.30 9.32
N GLY A 215 -23.23 12.50 8.50
CA GLY A 215 -23.93 11.28 8.87
C GLY A 215 -23.18 10.05 8.37
N ARG A 216 -23.42 8.91 9.01
CA ARG A 216 -22.88 7.60 8.65
C ARG A 216 -24.01 6.59 8.53
N ILE A 217 -24.07 5.84 7.44
CA ILE A 217 -25.06 4.79 7.20
C ILE A 217 -24.37 3.48 6.79
N THR A 218 -24.73 2.40 7.46
CA THR A 218 -24.26 1.04 7.13
C THR A 218 -25.04 0.48 5.92
N PRO A 219 -24.49 -0.52 5.20
CA PRO A 219 -25.19 -1.13 4.07
C PRO A 219 -26.57 -1.75 4.38
N ASP A 220 -26.83 -2.09 5.65
CA ASP A 220 -28.13 -2.57 6.15
C ASP A 220 -29.12 -1.44 6.48
N GLY A 221 -28.70 -0.17 6.43
CA GLY A 221 -29.54 1.00 6.66
C GLY A 221 -29.47 1.62 8.06
N THR A 222 -28.57 1.17 8.93
CA THR A 222 -28.40 1.76 10.27
C THR A 222 -27.69 3.11 10.20
N ILE A 223 -28.31 4.17 10.74
CA ILE A 223 -27.83 5.56 10.64
C ILE A 223 -27.32 6.08 11.97
N ARG A 224 -26.15 6.77 11.95
CA ARG A 224 -25.60 7.56 13.05
C ARG A 224 -25.27 8.98 12.57
N GLN A 225 -25.66 10.00 13.33
CA GLN A 225 -25.36 11.41 13.02
C GLN A 225 -24.27 11.97 13.93
N TYR A 226 -23.34 12.73 13.35
CA TYR A 226 -22.31 13.48 14.08
C TYR A 226 -22.56 14.99 14.03
N ARG A 227 -23.24 15.50 12.99
CA ARG A 227 -23.68 16.90 12.82
C ARG A 227 -22.54 17.91 12.86
N VAL A 228 -21.90 18.09 11.72
CA VAL A 228 -20.95 19.19 11.49
C VAL A 228 -21.52 20.12 10.44
N ASP A 229 -21.78 21.37 10.85
CA ASP A 229 -22.36 22.39 9.97
C ASP A 229 -21.33 22.93 8.98
N GLY A 230 -21.80 23.36 7.80
CA GLY A 230 -20.97 24.01 6.78
C GLY A 230 -20.04 23.08 6.00
N VAL A 231 -20.30 21.77 5.99
CA VAL A 231 -19.53 20.80 5.19
C VAL A 231 -19.85 20.94 3.71
N ALA A 232 -18.86 21.24 2.87
CA ALA A 232 -19.05 21.46 1.43
C ALA A 232 -18.57 20.30 0.55
N GLY A 233 -17.60 19.50 1.01
CA GLY A 233 -17.05 18.34 0.31
C GLY A 233 -16.45 17.35 1.30
N MET A 234 -16.34 16.08 0.91
CA MET A 234 -15.79 15.00 1.74
C MET A 234 -14.89 14.08 0.92
N ALA A 235 -13.83 13.58 1.56
CA ALA A 235 -12.95 12.55 1.02
C ALA A 235 -12.48 11.61 2.13
N GLN A 236 -12.13 10.38 1.77
CA GLN A 236 -11.33 9.53 2.63
C GLN A 236 -9.89 10.09 2.66
N GLY A 237 -9.31 10.19 3.84
CA GLY A 237 -7.92 10.58 4.00
C GLY A 237 -6.95 9.41 4.14
N PRO A 238 -5.64 9.71 4.05
CA PRO A 238 -4.58 8.69 4.10
C PRO A 238 -4.49 8.00 5.46
N ASP A 239 -4.97 8.66 6.51
CA ASP A 239 -5.01 8.18 7.88
C ASP A 239 -6.28 7.38 8.22
N ARG A 240 -7.07 7.01 7.20
CA ARG A 240 -8.33 6.26 7.32
C ARG A 240 -9.38 6.95 8.17
N ASN A 241 -9.47 8.26 8.03
CA ASN A 241 -10.56 9.07 8.57
C ASN A 241 -11.26 9.83 7.44
N ILE A 242 -12.39 10.45 7.74
CA ILE A 242 -13.08 11.30 6.78
C ILE A 242 -12.54 12.72 6.91
N TRP A 243 -12.09 13.27 5.80
CA TRP A 243 -11.66 14.66 5.66
C TRP A 243 -12.71 15.42 4.90
N PHE A 244 -12.90 16.69 5.26
CA PHE A 244 -13.98 17.49 4.70
C PHE A 244 -13.66 18.96 4.66
N THR A 245 -14.20 19.68 3.69
CA THR A 245 -14.08 21.14 3.60
C THR A 245 -15.16 21.80 4.44
N LEU A 246 -14.81 22.89 5.12
CA LEU A 246 -15.71 23.61 6.03
C LEU A 246 -15.86 25.09 5.63
N GLY A 247 -17.12 25.54 5.65
CA GLY A 247 -17.50 26.96 5.62
C GLY A 247 -17.02 27.68 6.88
N ALA A 248 -15.81 28.22 6.81
CA ALA A 248 -15.12 29.12 7.76
C ALA A 248 -13.60 29.16 7.47
N ASN A 249 -13.19 28.92 6.20
CA ASN A 249 -11.80 28.78 5.78
C ASN A 249 -11.08 27.68 6.56
N ARG A 250 -11.65 26.47 6.59
CA ARG A 250 -11.10 25.33 7.34
C ARG A 250 -11.18 24.02 6.56
N ILE A 251 -10.26 23.12 6.87
CA ILE A 251 -10.37 21.69 6.56
C ILE A 251 -10.67 20.95 7.86
N GLY A 252 -11.74 20.17 7.87
CA GLY A 252 -12.13 19.30 8.95
C GLY A 252 -11.67 17.86 8.73
N ARG A 253 -11.56 17.14 9.84
CA ARG A 253 -11.25 15.71 9.90
C ARG A 253 -12.12 15.09 10.98
N ILE A 254 -12.77 13.97 10.71
CA ILE A 254 -13.53 13.20 11.69
C ILE A 254 -13.08 11.74 11.71
N THR A 255 -12.75 11.26 12.90
CA THR A 255 -12.47 9.84 13.12
C THR A 255 -13.72 8.99 12.97
N ILE A 256 -13.57 7.71 12.62
CA ILE A 256 -14.72 6.79 12.50
C ILE A 256 -15.59 6.72 13.78
N ASN A 257 -15.01 7.01 14.94
CA ASN A 257 -15.69 7.02 16.24
C ASN A 257 -16.39 8.35 16.56
N GLY A 258 -16.16 9.40 15.77
CA GLY A 258 -16.85 10.69 15.86
C GLY A 258 -16.02 11.87 16.39
N THR A 259 -14.74 11.68 16.71
CA THR A 259 -13.86 12.79 17.13
C THR A 259 -13.56 13.71 15.95
N VAL A 260 -13.88 15.00 16.07
CA VAL A 260 -13.68 16.02 15.03
C VAL A 260 -12.50 16.93 15.37
N THR A 261 -11.62 17.16 14.40
CA THR A 261 -10.58 18.21 14.42
C THR A 261 -10.71 19.10 13.19
N SER A 262 -10.17 20.32 13.23
CA SER A 262 -10.13 21.20 12.05
C SER A 262 -8.89 22.08 12.02
N TYR A 263 -8.49 22.45 10.79
CA TYR A 263 -7.28 23.19 10.47
C TYR A 263 -7.65 24.47 9.71
N PRO A 264 -7.16 25.65 10.14
CA PRO A 264 -7.42 26.90 9.42
C PRO A 264 -6.65 26.95 8.10
N LEU A 265 -7.27 27.52 7.08
CA LEU A 265 -6.64 27.83 5.80
C LEU A 265 -5.91 29.19 5.89
N PRO A 266 -4.73 29.33 5.24
CA PRO A 266 -3.96 30.57 5.31
C PRO A 266 -4.63 31.70 4.50
N THR A 267 -5.32 31.39 3.41
CA THR A 267 -6.12 32.38 2.68
C THR A 267 -7.46 32.65 3.35
N ALA A 268 -7.69 33.92 3.70
CA ALA A 268 -9.00 34.37 4.17
C ALA A 268 -10.03 34.33 3.03
N ASN A 269 -11.26 33.92 3.36
CA ASN A 269 -12.37 33.75 2.40
C ASN A 269 -11.97 32.85 1.22
N SER A 270 -11.27 31.75 1.49
CA SER A 270 -10.83 30.82 0.46
C SER A 270 -12.00 30.05 -0.16
N GLY A 271 -13.07 29.82 0.60
CA GLY A 271 -14.24 29.08 0.15
C GLY A 271 -13.87 27.66 -0.32
N PRO A 272 -13.38 26.79 0.58
CA PRO A 272 -12.98 25.44 0.19
C PRO A 272 -14.20 24.59 -0.19
N VAL A 273 -14.14 23.85 -1.30
CA VAL A 273 -15.29 23.07 -1.82
C VAL A 273 -14.93 21.61 -2.05
N GLY A 274 -14.31 21.29 -3.20
CA GLY A 274 -13.91 19.93 -3.56
C GLY A 274 -12.69 19.49 -2.76
N ILE A 275 -12.61 18.21 -2.44
CA ILE A 275 -11.52 17.61 -1.66
C ILE A 275 -11.27 16.17 -2.12
N THR A 276 -10.01 15.77 -2.20
CA THR A 276 -9.58 14.40 -2.54
C THR A 276 -8.25 14.08 -1.85
N ILE A 277 -7.94 12.80 -1.73
CA ILE A 277 -6.56 12.36 -1.47
C ILE A 277 -5.75 12.43 -2.76
N GLY A 278 -4.50 12.89 -2.67
CA GLY A 278 -3.54 12.92 -3.76
C GLY A 278 -2.68 11.64 -3.82
N PRO A 279 -1.94 11.46 -4.92
CA PRO A 279 -1.04 10.31 -5.11
C PRO A 279 0.20 10.40 -4.21
N ASP A 280 0.48 11.59 -3.69
CA ASP A 280 1.49 11.91 -2.69
C ASP A 280 1.04 11.61 -1.25
N GLY A 281 -0.20 11.11 -1.06
CA GLY A 281 -0.78 10.84 0.25
C GLY A 281 -1.31 12.08 0.97
N ASN A 282 -1.24 13.26 0.34
CA ASN A 282 -1.74 14.50 0.93
C ASN A 282 -3.22 14.73 0.62
N ILE A 283 -3.83 15.69 1.31
CA ILE A 283 -5.22 16.09 1.04
C ILE A 283 -5.22 17.30 0.12
N TRP A 284 -5.74 17.13 -1.08
CA TRP A 284 -5.87 18.20 -2.08
C TRP A 284 -7.29 18.73 -2.11
N PHE A 285 -7.46 20.05 -2.20
CA PHE A 285 -8.77 20.68 -2.21
C PHE A 285 -8.77 21.95 -3.08
N THR A 286 -9.96 22.32 -3.54
CA THR A 286 -10.18 23.56 -4.29
C THR A 286 -10.59 24.68 -3.35
N GLU A 287 -10.07 25.88 -3.60
CA GLU A 287 -10.50 27.10 -2.94
C GLU A 287 -11.24 27.98 -3.96
N GLN A 288 -12.57 27.84 -3.99
CA GLN A 288 -13.41 28.42 -5.04
C GLN A 288 -13.32 29.95 -5.08
N GLN A 289 -13.30 30.59 -3.91
CA GLN A 289 -13.37 32.05 -3.78
C GLN A 289 -11.99 32.72 -3.94
N SER A 290 -10.90 32.03 -3.56
CA SER A 290 -9.53 32.54 -3.73
C SER A 290 -8.90 32.15 -5.08
N ASN A 291 -9.57 31.30 -5.86
CA ASN A 291 -9.11 30.84 -7.16
C ASN A 291 -7.77 30.07 -7.10
N LYS A 292 -7.69 29.14 -6.14
CA LYS A 292 -6.49 28.32 -5.90
C LYS A 292 -6.82 26.84 -5.78
N ILE A 293 -5.83 26.00 -6.10
CA ILE A 293 -5.78 24.61 -5.64
C ILE A 293 -4.84 24.57 -4.45
N ALA A 294 -5.23 23.92 -3.36
CA ALA A 294 -4.41 23.81 -2.17
C ALA A 294 -4.19 22.35 -1.78
N THR A 295 -3.07 22.09 -1.13
CA THR A 295 -2.73 20.79 -0.56
C THR A 295 -2.40 20.96 0.92
N LEU A 296 -3.04 20.13 1.75
CA LEU A 296 -2.76 19.97 3.15
C LEU A 296 -1.84 18.76 3.29
N ILE A 297 -0.58 19.03 3.62
CA ILE A 297 0.44 18.02 3.82
C ILE A 297 0.23 17.40 5.19
N LEU A 298 -0.07 16.10 5.21
CA LEU A 298 -0.37 15.35 6.41
C LEU A 298 0.67 14.26 6.62
N PRO A 299 1.15 14.05 7.85
CA PRO A 299 1.80 12.79 8.18
C PRO A 299 0.78 11.65 8.09
N ALA A 300 0.87 10.87 7.02
CA ALA A 300 0.05 9.71 6.72
C ALA A 300 0.77 8.41 7.13
N PRO A 301 0.06 7.37 7.60
CA PRO A 301 0.64 6.04 7.73
C PRO A 301 1.22 5.55 6.39
N ALA A 302 2.53 5.55 6.22
CA ALA A 302 3.20 4.98 5.04
C ALA A 302 3.44 3.48 5.17
N GLY A 303 3.45 2.97 6.40
CA GLY A 303 3.55 1.54 6.66
C GLY A 303 3.88 1.21 8.10
N GLN A 304 4.06 -0.06 8.39
CA GLN A 304 4.28 -0.58 9.73
C GLN A 304 5.41 -1.61 9.74
N LEU A 305 6.19 -1.60 10.81
CA LEU A 305 7.14 -2.64 11.13
C LEU A 305 6.50 -3.50 12.22
N ALA A 306 6.09 -4.72 11.87
CA ALA A 306 5.32 -5.58 12.77
C ALA A 306 6.08 -6.01 14.03
N GLN A 307 7.41 -5.88 14.02
CA GLN A 307 8.28 -6.23 15.15
C GLN A 307 9.43 -5.22 15.27
N ILE A 308 9.70 -4.79 16.50
CA ILE A 308 10.93 -4.14 16.94
C ILE A 308 11.34 -4.74 18.28
N ALA A 309 12.63 -4.77 18.58
CA ALA A 309 13.06 -4.95 19.96
C ALA A 309 14.43 -4.33 20.26
N SER A 310 14.67 -4.08 21.54
CA SER A 310 15.93 -3.58 22.07
C SER A 310 16.16 -4.11 23.48
N GLY A 311 17.41 -4.38 23.86
CA GLY A 311 17.73 -4.95 25.17
C GLY A 311 17.56 -6.47 25.19
N GLY A 312 17.98 -7.10 26.30
CA GLY A 312 18.03 -8.55 26.43
C GLY A 312 19.00 -9.21 25.43
N GLY A 313 19.97 -8.46 24.93
CA GLY A 313 20.89 -8.85 23.86
C GLY A 313 20.39 -8.59 22.45
N TRP A 314 19.21 -7.98 22.28
CA TRP A 314 18.67 -7.62 20.97
C TRP A 314 18.88 -6.14 20.62
N ASP A 315 19.07 -5.88 19.33
CA ASP A 315 19.06 -4.54 18.75
C ASP A 315 18.31 -4.49 17.41
N THR A 316 17.73 -3.33 17.09
CA THR A 316 17.04 -3.05 15.84
C THR A 316 17.76 -1.91 15.12
N SER A 317 18.09 -2.12 13.85
CA SER A 317 18.48 -1.05 12.92
C SER A 317 17.29 -0.67 12.07
N LEU A 318 16.90 0.60 12.01
CA LEU A 318 15.79 1.10 11.19
C LEU A 318 16.35 1.98 10.08
N THR A 319 15.99 1.67 8.84
CA THR A 319 16.40 2.46 7.66
C THR A 319 15.17 3.11 7.06
N LEU A 320 15.19 4.44 6.92
CA LEU A 320 14.17 5.20 6.17
C LEU A 320 14.81 5.81 4.93
N LEU A 321 14.05 5.84 3.84
CA LEU A 321 14.45 6.40 2.55
C LEU A 321 13.30 7.22 1.96
N ASN A 322 13.60 8.46 1.58
CA ASN A 322 12.68 9.26 0.79
C ASN A 322 12.82 8.91 -0.70
N LEU A 323 11.78 8.29 -1.26
CA LEU A 323 11.67 7.93 -2.67
C LEU A 323 11.05 9.06 -3.51
N GLY A 324 10.56 10.12 -2.86
CA GLY A 324 9.95 11.28 -3.49
C GLY A 324 10.97 12.26 -4.08
N THR A 325 10.44 13.25 -4.81
CA THR A 325 11.21 14.33 -5.43
C THR A 325 11.31 15.59 -4.57
N THR A 326 10.60 15.64 -3.45
CA THR A 326 10.59 16.74 -2.48
C THR A 326 11.00 16.24 -1.09
N ALA A 327 11.49 17.14 -0.24
CA ALA A 327 11.82 16.78 1.14
C ALA A 327 10.54 16.39 1.89
N ALA A 328 10.62 15.33 2.68
CA ALA A 328 9.49 14.79 3.42
C ALA A 328 9.85 14.58 4.89
N GLU A 329 8.96 14.99 5.78
CA GLU A 329 9.05 14.61 7.19
C GLU A 329 8.54 13.17 7.36
N ALA A 330 9.31 12.36 8.09
CA ALA A 330 8.97 11.00 8.48
C ALA A 330 9.09 10.85 10.00
N SER A 331 8.09 10.21 10.60
CA SER A 331 8.00 9.91 12.02
C SER A 331 7.77 8.42 12.23
N LEU A 332 8.60 7.79 13.06
CA LEU A 332 8.37 6.43 13.56
C LEU A 332 7.82 6.52 14.97
N ASP A 333 6.57 6.10 15.18
CA ASP A 333 5.98 5.90 16.49
C ASP A 333 6.22 4.44 16.93
N PHE A 334 6.57 4.22 18.20
CA PHE A 334 6.84 2.88 18.76
C PHE A 334 5.77 2.51 19.80
N TYR A 335 5.27 1.28 19.72
CA TYR A 335 4.20 0.76 20.58
C TYR A 335 4.62 -0.57 21.21
N ALA A 336 4.44 -0.69 22.52
CA ALA A 336 4.93 -1.79 23.34
C ALA A 336 4.00 -3.01 23.33
N ASP A 337 4.58 -4.19 23.41
CA ASP A 337 3.89 -5.43 23.77
C ASP A 337 3.47 -5.42 25.26
N PRO A 338 2.31 -5.98 25.66
CA PRO A 338 1.18 -6.41 24.84
C PRO A 338 0.14 -5.29 24.62
N GLY A 339 0.22 -4.23 25.43
CA GLY A 339 -0.86 -3.25 25.63
C GLY A 339 -0.89 -2.07 24.66
N GLY A 340 0.10 -1.95 23.77
CA GLY A 340 0.15 -0.84 22.81
C GLY A 340 0.48 0.52 23.42
N ALA A 341 1.04 0.55 24.63
CA ALA A 341 1.54 1.79 25.23
C ALA A 341 2.74 2.33 24.44
N PRO A 342 3.06 3.64 24.47
CA PRO A 342 4.26 4.15 23.82
C PRO A 342 5.52 3.43 24.32
N LEU A 343 6.27 2.79 23.42
CA LEU A 343 7.51 2.07 23.74
C LEU A 343 8.68 3.03 23.68
N THR A 344 9.30 3.32 24.81
CA THR A 344 10.46 4.23 24.86
C THR A 344 11.74 3.44 24.56
N LEU A 345 12.47 3.84 23.51
CA LEU A 345 13.70 3.17 23.08
C LEU A 345 14.89 4.14 23.11
N PRO A 346 16.09 3.67 23.47
CA PRO A 346 17.33 4.39 23.21
C PRO A 346 17.66 4.33 21.72
N ILE A 347 17.84 5.48 21.09
CA ILE A 347 18.06 5.64 19.65
C ILE A 347 19.38 6.36 19.43
N THR A 348 20.21 5.79 18.55
CA THR A 348 21.46 6.38 18.07
C THR A 348 21.40 6.61 16.57
N PHE A 349 22.23 7.54 16.08
CA PHE A 349 22.22 7.97 14.68
C PHE A 349 23.61 7.74 14.06
N PRO A 350 23.90 6.54 13.53
CA PRO A 350 25.26 6.16 13.14
C PRO A 350 25.86 7.02 12.01
N ASP A 351 25.02 7.72 11.23
CA ASP A 351 25.45 8.62 10.14
C ASP A 351 25.54 10.09 10.54
N SER A 352 25.34 10.43 11.81
CA SER A 352 25.34 11.82 12.26
C SER A 352 26.05 11.98 13.60
N SER A 353 26.55 13.18 13.86
CA SER A 353 27.04 13.57 15.19
C SER A 353 25.92 13.90 16.17
N SER A 354 24.68 13.46 15.91
CA SER A 354 23.56 13.73 16.81
C SER A 354 23.70 12.89 18.07
N GLU A 355 23.46 13.51 19.23
CA GLU A 355 23.44 12.80 20.50
C GLU A 355 22.37 11.70 20.52
N PRO A 356 22.62 10.57 21.20
CA PRO A 356 21.60 9.57 21.46
C PRO A 356 20.37 10.17 22.14
N ILE A 357 19.19 9.68 21.79
CA ILE A 357 17.93 10.11 22.40
C ILE A 357 17.17 8.90 22.94
N THR A 358 16.34 9.12 23.95
CA THR A 358 15.44 8.09 24.50
C THR A 358 14.01 8.56 24.32
N THR A 359 13.27 7.91 23.43
CA THR A 359 11.96 8.40 22.97
C THR A 359 11.08 7.26 22.49
N SER A 360 9.75 7.48 22.51
CA SER A 360 8.77 6.61 21.86
C SER A 360 8.40 7.05 20.45
N ARG A 361 8.98 8.15 19.98
CA ARG A 361 8.80 8.68 18.62
C ARG A 361 10.08 9.34 18.12
N VAL A 362 10.49 8.99 16.90
CA VAL A 362 11.61 9.66 16.21
C VAL A 362 11.08 10.33 14.96
N THR A 363 11.35 11.63 14.80
CA THR A 363 10.96 12.41 13.63
C THR A 363 12.19 12.97 12.94
N LYS A 364 12.25 12.85 11.61
CA LYS A 364 13.30 13.41 10.75
C LYS A 364 12.72 13.93 9.45
N THR A 365 13.30 15.01 8.94
CA THR A 365 13.08 15.46 7.57
C THR A 365 14.15 14.85 6.67
N LEU A 366 13.73 14.15 5.61
CA LEU A 366 14.60 13.53 4.63
C LEU A 366 14.53 14.33 3.32
N ASN A 367 15.67 14.73 2.78
CA ASN A 367 15.77 15.28 1.44
C ASN A 367 15.36 14.23 0.38
N PRO A 368 15.03 14.64 -0.86
CA PRO A 368 14.79 13.70 -1.96
C PRO A 368 15.94 12.70 -2.11
N ASP A 369 15.61 11.42 -2.33
CA ASP A 369 16.58 10.33 -2.48
C ASP A 369 17.51 10.08 -1.28
N ALA A 370 17.31 10.76 -0.15
CA ALA A 370 18.14 10.63 1.04
C ALA A 370 17.70 9.47 1.92
N LEU A 371 18.68 8.83 2.53
CA LEU A 371 18.53 7.71 3.46
C LEU A 371 19.03 8.12 4.86
N VAL A 372 18.34 7.63 5.89
CA VAL A 372 18.78 7.76 7.27
C VAL A 372 18.65 6.43 8.00
N VAL A 373 19.63 6.12 8.85
CA VAL A 373 19.63 4.94 9.72
C VAL A 373 19.51 5.35 11.18
N PHE A 374 18.75 4.57 11.94
CA PHE A 374 18.60 4.66 13.39
C PHE A 374 18.93 3.30 14.00
N ASP A 375 19.72 3.25 15.06
CA ASP A 375 19.98 2.01 15.80
C ASP A 375 19.42 2.10 17.21
N THR A 376 18.76 1.03 17.66
CA THR A 376 18.37 0.87 19.06
C THR A 376 19.50 0.18 19.83
N THR A 377 20.25 0.89 20.67
CA THR A 377 21.31 0.28 21.48
C THR A 377 20.93 0.36 22.95
N SER A 378 20.62 -0.80 23.54
CA SER A 378 20.21 -0.91 24.94
C SER A 378 21.02 -2.00 25.63
N ASP A 379 21.67 -1.63 26.74
CA ASP A 379 22.35 -2.56 27.63
C ASP A 379 21.39 -3.16 28.68
N ASN A 380 20.09 -2.91 28.55
CA ASN A 380 19.07 -3.45 29.45
C ASN A 380 19.09 -4.99 29.41
N ALA A 381 19.02 -5.63 30.56
CA ALA A 381 18.95 -7.09 30.65
C ALA A 381 17.59 -7.65 30.16
N ASN A 382 16.53 -6.83 30.26
CA ASN A 382 15.21 -7.19 29.75
C ASN A 382 15.05 -6.73 28.30
N ILE A 383 14.23 -7.46 27.55
CA ILE A 383 13.86 -7.08 26.19
C ILE A 383 12.67 -6.11 26.21
N ASP A 384 12.87 -4.96 25.58
CA ASP A 384 11.84 -3.98 25.26
C ASP A 384 11.36 -4.28 23.83
N MET A 385 10.16 -4.85 23.69
CA MET A 385 9.63 -5.31 22.39
C MET A 385 8.29 -4.69 22.03
N GLY A 386 7.97 -4.68 20.74
CA GLY A 386 6.71 -4.16 20.23
C GLY A 386 6.71 -4.03 18.71
N TRP A 387 6.09 -2.98 18.20
CA TRP A 387 6.00 -2.67 16.77
C TRP A 387 6.11 -1.17 16.50
N SER A 388 6.26 -0.79 15.22
CA SER A 388 6.39 0.61 14.84
C SER A 388 5.45 1.02 13.69
N LEU A 389 4.98 2.26 13.73
CA LEU A 389 4.18 2.89 12.68
C LEU A 389 5.00 4.03 12.05
N LEU A 390 5.21 3.95 10.73
CA LEU A 390 5.79 5.05 9.96
C LEU A 390 4.68 6.00 9.51
N GLN A 391 4.81 7.27 9.88
CA GLN A 391 3.99 8.39 9.43
C GLN A 391 4.84 9.34 8.58
N THR A 392 4.35 9.82 7.44
CA THR A 392 5.14 10.69 6.57
C THR A 392 4.26 11.66 5.78
N GLY A 393 4.78 12.86 5.52
CA GLY A 393 4.15 13.87 4.65
C GLY A 393 4.52 13.75 3.16
N GLY A 394 5.22 12.69 2.77
CA GLY A 394 5.62 12.42 1.39
C GLY A 394 5.98 10.95 1.16
N ASN A 395 6.58 10.64 0.00
CA ASN A 395 6.90 9.27 -0.39
C ASN A 395 8.14 8.72 0.35
N VAL A 396 7.98 8.39 1.63
CA VAL A 396 9.03 7.78 2.46
C VAL A 396 8.69 6.32 2.72
N SER A 397 9.67 5.45 2.50
CA SER A 397 9.60 4.02 2.79
C SER A 397 10.78 3.61 3.67
N GLY A 398 10.93 2.32 3.92
CA GLY A 398 12.00 1.82 4.77
C GLY A 398 11.86 0.35 5.12
N PHE A 399 12.65 -0.06 6.11
CA PHE A 399 12.59 -1.37 6.73
C PHE A 399 13.33 -1.32 8.06
N ALA A 400 13.26 -2.40 8.84
CA ALA A 400 14.15 -2.62 9.96
C ALA A 400 14.90 -3.94 9.83
N THR A 401 16.06 -4.03 10.45
CA THR A 401 16.79 -5.28 10.64
C THR A 401 16.90 -5.52 12.13
N PHE A 402 16.21 -6.55 12.60
CA PHE A 402 16.27 -6.97 13.99
C PHE A 402 17.37 -8.01 14.17
N ARG A 403 18.15 -7.88 15.25
CA ARG A 403 19.43 -8.54 15.39
C ARG A 403 19.64 -9.06 16.82
N TYR A 404 20.24 -10.24 16.92
CA TYR A 404 20.73 -10.81 18.17
C TYR A 404 22.22 -11.08 18.03
N PRO A 405 23.07 -10.07 18.29
CA PRO A 405 24.52 -10.20 18.19
C PRO A 405 25.12 -11.41 18.92
N PRO A 406 24.62 -11.86 20.10
CA PRO A 406 25.20 -13.02 20.77
C PRO A 406 25.20 -14.32 19.94
N LEU A 407 24.32 -14.45 18.95
CA LEU A 407 24.25 -15.62 18.05
C LEU A 407 24.42 -15.25 16.57
N ASN A 408 24.84 -14.02 16.26
CA ASN A 408 24.94 -13.53 14.88
C ASN A 408 23.65 -13.74 14.07
N TRP A 409 22.51 -13.48 14.71
CA TRP A 409 21.20 -13.56 14.05
C TRP A 409 20.80 -12.18 13.53
N ALA A 410 20.22 -12.15 12.33
CA ALA A 410 19.61 -10.95 11.76
C ALA A 410 18.46 -11.29 10.81
N ALA A 411 17.30 -10.69 11.03
CA ALA A 411 16.16 -10.79 10.12
C ALA A 411 15.63 -9.42 9.72
N LEU A 412 15.19 -9.34 8.47
CA LEU A 412 14.48 -8.21 7.92
C LEU A 412 13.07 -8.11 8.49
N VAL A 413 12.67 -6.92 8.90
CA VAL A 413 11.29 -6.55 9.14
C VAL A 413 10.90 -5.60 8.01
N PRO A 414 10.18 -6.08 6.97
CA PRO A 414 9.77 -5.21 5.88
C PRO A 414 8.75 -4.19 6.39
N LEU A 415 8.75 -3.00 5.79
CA LEU A 415 7.67 -2.05 6.00
C LEU A 415 6.42 -2.54 5.28
N GLU A 416 5.43 -2.98 6.06
CA GLU A 416 4.14 -3.41 5.55
C GLU A 416 3.25 -2.19 5.28
N ASN A 417 2.74 -2.05 4.07
CA ASN A 417 1.85 -0.96 3.68
C ASN A 417 0.55 -1.46 3.02
N ARG A 418 0.42 -2.77 2.82
CA ARG A 418 -0.75 -3.36 2.17
C ARG A 418 -1.94 -3.33 3.11
N SER A 419 -3.12 -3.15 2.51
CA SER A 419 -4.38 -3.09 3.25
C SER A 419 -5.19 -4.36 3.03
N ALA A 420 -4.87 -5.42 3.77
CA ALA A 420 -5.55 -6.71 3.64
C ALA A 420 -6.38 -7.07 4.87
N PRO A 421 -7.56 -7.70 4.69
CA PRO A 421 -8.34 -8.28 5.80
C PRO A 421 -7.76 -9.60 6.28
N SER A 422 -6.87 -10.21 5.51
CA SER A 422 -6.30 -11.51 5.77
C SER A 422 -4.81 -11.54 5.41
N TYR A 423 -4.01 -12.14 6.28
CA TYR A 423 -2.59 -12.40 6.05
C TYR A 423 -2.28 -13.88 6.25
N ALA A 424 -1.40 -14.44 5.44
CA ALA A 424 -0.94 -15.82 5.60
C ALA A 424 0.60 -15.90 5.70
N LEU A 425 1.07 -16.85 6.49
CA LEU A 425 2.47 -17.28 6.56
C LEU A 425 2.56 -18.76 6.20
N VAL A 426 3.60 -19.11 5.46
CA VAL A 426 4.04 -20.51 5.34
C VAL A 426 4.87 -20.84 6.57
N PHE A 427 4.61 -21.97 7.21
CA PHE A 427 5.42 -22.44 8.33
C PHE A 427 6.12 -23.76 8.02
N ASP A 428 7.29 -23.92 8.63
CA ASP A 428 8.05 -25.16 8.67
C ASP A 428 8.56 -25.37 10.10
N ASN A 429 8.09 -26.43 10.74
CA ASN A 429 8.51 -26.85 12.07
C ASN A 429 9.12 -28.27 12.06
N THR A 430 9.69 -28.70 10.92
CA THR A 430 10.36 -30.00 10.79
C THR A 430 11.88 -29.85 10.89
N ASP A 431 12.59 -30.96 11.09
CA ASP A 431 14.05 -31.02 10.91
C ASP A 431 14.86 -29.97 11.71
N GLY A 432 14.39 -29.62 12.92
CA GLY A 432 15.05 -28.63 13.78
C GLY A 432 14.79 -27.17 13.39
N ILE A 433 13.90 -26.93 12.43
CA ILE A 433 13.38 -25.62 12.07
C ILE A 433 12.21 -25.30 13.01
N SER A 434 12.11 -24.05 13.46
CA SER A 434 10.93 -23.52 14.13
C SER A 434 10.45 -22.24 13.45
N THR A 435 9.14 -22.04 13.41
CA THR A 435 8.49 -20.84 12.87
C THR A 435 7.91 -19.98 14.00
N GLY A 436 8.19 -18.68 13.99
CA GLY A 436 7.57 -17.68 14.85
C GLY A 436 6.69 -16.71 14.05
N ALA A 437 5.77 -16.05 14.74
CA ALA A 437 4.95 -14.98 14.17
C ALA A 437 4.85 -13.80 15.13
N ALA A 438 4.80 -12.59 14.57
CA ALA A 438 4.49 -11.35 15.28
C ALA A 438 3.29 -10.67 14.62
N ILE A 439 2.38 -10.12 15.43
CA ILE A 439 1.13 -9.52 14.99
C ILE A 439 0.90 -8.23 15.76
N ALA A 440 0.68 -7.14 15.03
CA ALA A 440 0.34 -5.83 15.59
C ALA A 440 -1.08 -5.41 15.22
N ASN A 441 -1.83 -4.87 16.18
CA ASN A 441 -3.11 -4.20 15.94
C ASN A 441 -2.88 -2.74 15.52
N LEU A 442 -3.30 -2.41 14.31
CA LEU A 442 -3.11 -1.08 13.72
C LEU A 442 -4.20 -0.08 14.11
N THR A 443 -5.19 -0.50 14.89
CA THR A 443 -6.35 0.30 15.25
C THR A 443 -6.24 0.86 16.67
N SER A 444 -7.02 1.90 16.96
CA SER A 444 -7.20 2.42 18.33
C SER A 444 -8.27 1.66 19.12
N GLU A 445 -8.79 0.56 18.59
CA GLU A 445 -9.82 -0.27 19.21
C GLU A 445 -9.28 -1.66 19.45
N SER A 446 -9.93 -2.42 20.34
CA SER A 446 -9.64 -3.84 20.44
C SER A 446 -10.13 -4.57 19.19
N ILE A 447 -9.35 -5.53 18.71
CA ILE A 447 -9.74 -6.36 17.57
C ILE A 447 -9.61 -7.84 17.91
N THR A 448 -10.44 -8.64 17.23
CA THR A 448 -10.30 -10.09 17.20
C THR A 448 -9.67 -10.52 15.89
N VAL A 449 -8.59 -11.28 15.98
CA VAL A 449 -7.93 -11.94 14.84
C VAL A 449 -8.31 -13.41 14.87
N PHE A 450 -8.96 -13.89 13.82
CA PHE A 450 -9.31 -15.30 13.65
C PHE A 450 -8.13 -16.03 13.02
N VAL A 451 -7.75 -17.17 13.58
CA VAL A 451 -6.61 -17.95 13.13
C VAL A 451 -7.11 -19.25 12.51
N THR A 452 -6.62 -19.56 11.32
CA THR A 452 -6.79 -20.88 10.70
C THR A 452 -5.43 -21.47 10.36
N VAL A 453 -5.17 -22.69 10.81
CA VAL A 453 -3.94 -23.43 10.53
C VAL A 453 -4.24 -24.61 9.62
N ARG A 454 -3.43 -24.79 8.59
CA ARG A 454 -3.53 -25.88 7.60
C ARG A 454 -2.20 -26.60 7.49
N ASN A 455 -2.24 -27.90 7.20
CA ASN A 455 -1.04 -28.66 6.85
C ASN A 455 -0.59 -28.36 5.40
N ASP A 456 0.49 -29.00 4.97
CA ASP A 456 1.08 -28.87 3.64
C ASP A 456 0.16 -29.30 2.49
N VAL A 457 -0.77 -30.23 2.71
CA VAL A 457 -1.79 -30.59 1.70
C VAL A 457 -3.01 -29.63 1.67
N GLY A 458 -3.01 -28.59 2.51
CA GLY A 458 -4.07 -27.57 2.58
C GLY A 458 -5.27 -27.94 3.46
N ALA A 459 -5.21 -29.06 4.19
CA ALA A 459 -6.27 -29.47 5.11
C ALA A 459 -6.18 -28.69 6.43
N GLY A 460 -7.32 -28.21 6.94
CA GLY A 460 -7.40 -27.53 8.23
C GLY A 460 -7.03 -28.47 9.39
N ILE A 461 -6.10 -28.03 10.24
CA ILE A 461 -5.61 -28.80 11.40
C ILE A 461 -5.84 -28.09 12.74
N GLY A 462 -6.29 -26.83 12.71
CA GLY A 462 -6.65 -26.09 13.92
C GLY A 462 -7.14 -24.68 13.63
N THR A 463 -7.82 -24.10 14.61
CA THR A 463 -8.29 -22.71 14.62
C THR A 463 -8.09 -22.11 15.99
N ASP A 464 -7.92 -20.79 16.06
CA ASP A 464 -7.83 -20.03 17.32
C ASP A 464 -8.39 -18.62 17.12
N THR A 465 -8.52 -17.86 18.20
CA THR A 465 -8.79 -16.42 18.18
C THR A 465 -7.78 -15.68 19.05
N ILE A 466 -7.18 -14.63 18.50
CA ILE A 466 -6.27 -13.74 19.22
C ILE A 466 -7.00 -12.43 19.49
N GLN A 467 -7.10 -12.04 20.76
CA GLN A 467 -7.58 -10.71 21.14
C GLN A 467 -6.39 -9.78 21.25
N LEU A 468 -6.43 -8.67 20.51
CA LEU A 468 -5.42 -7.63 20.59
C LEU A 468 -6.06 -6.34 21.11
N SER A 469 -5.47 -5.78 22.16
CA SER A 469 -5.82 -4.46 22.71
C SER A 469 -5.58 -3.36 21.68
N PRO A 470 -6.14 -2.14 21.84
CA PRO A 470 -5.80 -0.98 21.00
C PRO A 470 -4.28 -0.82 20.86
N ARG A 471 -3.78 -0.71 19.62
CA ARG A 471 -2.34 -0.65 19.34
C ARG A 471 -1.50 -1.83 19.89
N GLY A 472 -2.16 -2.90 20.34
CA GLY A 472 -1.53 -4.04 20.98
C GLY A 472 -0.68 -4.87 20.02
N HIS A 473 0.21 -5.66 20.59
CA HIS A 473 1.16 -6.50 19.87
C HIS A 473 1.30 -7.85 20.56
N THR A 474 1.65 -8.88 19.80
CA THR A 474 2.07 -10.16 20.35
C THR A 474 3.04 -10.84 19.40
N ALA A 475 4.05 -11.51 19.95
CA ALA A 475 4.94 -12.41 19.23
C ALA A 475 5.03 -13.77 19.91
N PHE A 476 5.07 -14.86 19.14
CA PHE A 476 5.11 -16.22 19.67
C PHE A 476 5.70 -17.23 18.68
N MET A 477 6.25 -18.32 19.21
CA MET A 477 6.61 -19.50 18.42
C MET A 477 5.36 -20.34 18.13
N LEU A 478 5.19 -20.77 16.88
CA LEU A 478 3.98 -21.48 16.43
C LEU A 478 3.82 -22.84 17.11
N ASP A 479 4.91 -23.60 17.25
CA ASP A 479 4.92 -24.91 17.90
C ASP A 479 4.67 -24.83 19.41
N GLN A 480 4.96 -23.70 20.05
CA GLN A 480 4.65 -23.47 21.46
C GLN A 480 3.18 -23.05 21.65
N ARG A 481 2.68 -22.11 20.85
CA ARG A 481 1.28 -21.65 20.94
C ARG A 481 0.28 -22.66 20.38
N TYR A 482 0.67 -23.34 19.30
CA TYR A 482 -0.13 -24.33 18.59
C TYR A 482 0.64 -25.66 18.50
N PRO A 483 0.68 -26.48 19.56
CA PRO A 483 1.48 -27.71 19.61
C PRO A 483 1.21 -28.71 18.48
N PHE A 484 0.01 -28.68 17.88
CA PHE A 484 -0.31 -29.51 16.72
C PHE A 484 0.47 -29.13 15.45
N THR A 485 1.18 -27.99 15.42
CA THR A 485 2.07 -27.59 14.34
C THR A 485 3.48 -28.17 14.46
N ALA A 486 3.84 -28.78 15.59
CA ALA A 486 5.14 -29.40 15.80
C ALA A 486 5.39 -30.53 14.76
N ALA A 487 6.62 -30.59 14.24
CA ALA A 487 7.05 -31.55 13.22
C ALA A 487 6.18 -31.55 11.96
N LYS A 488 5.61 -30.39 11.59
CA LYS A 488 4.79 -30.23 10.38
C LYS A 488 5.21 -29.01 9.57
N ARG A 489 4.82 -29.03 8.30
CA ARG A 489 4.80 -27.87 7.39
C ARG A 489 3.36 -27.51 7.06
N GLY A 490 3.13 -26.26 6.67
CA GLY A 490 1.81 -25.83 6.23
C GLY A 490 1.67 -24.32 6.16
N SER A 491 0.45 -23.83 6.36
CA SER A 491 0.16 -22.41 6.41
C SER A 491 -0.64 -22.03 7.64
N ILE A 492 -0.41 -20.82 8.13
CA ILE A 492 -1.24 -20.16 9.15
C ILE A 492 -1.81 -18.88 8.55
N GLN A 493 -3.11 -18.65 8.76
CA GLN A 493 -3.84 -17.50 8.25
C GLN A 493 -4.42 -16.71 9.41
N PHE A 494 -4.32 -15.39 9.33
CA PHE A 494 -4.79 -14.40 10.28
C PHE A 494 -5.83 -13.52 9.61
N ASP A 495 -7.09 -13.68 10.00
CA ASP A 495 -8.24 -12.98 9.42
C ASP A 495 -8.79 -11.93 10.38
N THR A 496 -9.23 -10.82 9.83
CA THR A 496 -9.84 -9.71 10.57
C THR A 496 -11.15 -9.30 9.90
N SER A 497 -12.04 -8.67 10.67
CA SER A 497 -13.37 -8.27 10.18
C SER A 497 -13.33 -7.22 9.08
N LEU A 498 -12.28 -6.38 9.05
CA LEU A 498 -12.08 -5.31 8.10
C LEU A 498 -10.64 -5.35 7.60
N ALA A 499 -10.40 -4.79 6.41
CA ALA A 499 -9.05 -4.67 5.89
C ALA A 499 -8.17 -3.80 6.81
N ALA A 500 -6.88 -4.15 6.84
CA ALA A 500 -5.81 -3.36 7.42
C ALA A 500 -5.95 -3.05 8.91
N GLN A 501 -6.54 -3.98 9.65
CA GLN A 501 -6.55 -3.95 11.11
C GLN A 501 -5.25 -4.49 11.71
N ILE A 502 -4.45 -5.27 10.96
CA ILE A 502 -3.24 -5.92 11.45
C ILE A 502 -2.03 -5.73 10.53
N SER A 503 -0.84 -5.85 11.11
CA SER A 503 0.43 -6.12 10.42
C SER A 503 1.00 -7.45 10.94
N VAL A 504 1.63 -8.24 10.06
CA VAL A 504 2.11 -9.60 10.36
C VAL A 504 3.52 -9.82 9.85
N LEU A 505 4.38 -10.40 10.68
CA LEU A 505 5.73 -10.87 10.33
C LEU A 505 5.85 -12.36 10.66
N GLY A 506 6.45 -13.13 9.75
CA GLY A 506 6.89 -14.49 10.02
C GLY A 506 8.41 -14.55 10.19
N LEU A 507 8.87 -15.43 11.07
CA LEU A 507 10.28 -15.66 11.33
C LEU A 507 10.58 -17.16 11.32
N ARG A 508 11.73 -17.53 10.77
CA ARG A 508 12.28 -18.88 10.70
C ARG A 508 13.53 -18.95 11.57
N PHE A 509 13.61 -19.98 12.40
CA PHE A 509 14.73 -20.25 13.30
C PHE A 509 15.32 -21.62 12.97
N ILE A 510 16.63 -21.69 12.78
CA ILE A 510 17.35 -22.96 12.56
C ILE A 510 18.51 -23.19 13.55
N GLY A 511 18.54 -22.40 14.63
CA GLY A 511 19.62 -22.38 15.63
C GLY A 511 20.80 -21.50 15.22
N THR A 512 21.32 -21.65 14.01
CA THR A 512 22.46 -20.84 13.52
C THR A 512 22.04 -19.55 12.82
N ALA A 513 20.78 -19.44 12.42
CA ALA A 513 20.24 -18.26 11.74
C ALA A 513 18.80 -17.97 12.15
N LEU A 514 18.46 -16.69 11.96
CA LEU A 514 17.13 -16.12 12.05
C LEU A 514 16.81 -15.50 10.68
N THR A 515 15.69 -15.86 10.08
CA THR A 515 15.35 -15.38 8.72
C THR A 515 13.89 -15.00 8.62
N THR A 516 13.61 -13.95 7.86
CA THR A 516 12.26 -13.48 7.59
C THR A 516 11.49 -14.46 6.72
N ILE A 517 10.23 -14.71 7.06
CA ILE A 517 9.28 -15.40 6.20
C ILE A 517 8.33 -14.33 5.63
N PRO A 518 8.23 -14.20 4.29
CA PRO A 518 7.34 -13.22 3.66
C PRO A 518 5.87 -13.41 4.10
N SER A 519 5.25 -12.31 4.53
CA SER A 519 3.81 -12.26 4.80
C SER A 519 3.01 -12.05 3.50
N LEU A 520 1.94 -12.81 3.36
CA LEU A 520 1.09 -12.80 2.16
C LEU A 520 -0.25 -12.14 2.48
N ALA A 521 -0.50 -10.97 1.90
CA ALA A 521 -1.78 -10.30 1.93
C ALA A 521 -2.80 -11.05 1.05
N LEU A 522 -3.97 -11.38 1.59
CA LEU A 522 -5.04 -12.10 0.91
C LEU A 522 -6.31 -11.22 0.84
N ALA A 523 -6.98 -11.20 -0.32
CA ALA A 523 -8.24 -10.50 -0.52
C ALA A 523 -9.44 -11.24 0.10
N ILE A 524 -10.58 -10.54 0.30
CA ILE A 524 -11.81 -11.09 0.89
C ILE A 524 -12.30 -12.32 0.09
N PRO A 525 -12.75 -13.42 0.73
CA PRO A 525 -12.96 -14.71 0.06
C PRO A 525 -14.16 -14.83 -0.89
N ALA A 526 -14.88 -13.77 -1.24
CA ALA A 526 -16.22 -13.92 -1.82
C ALA A 526 -16.33 -13.75 -3.35
N LEU A 527 -15.33 -13.16 -4.01
CA LEU A 527 -15.35 -12.92 -5.45
C LEU A 527 -13.94 -13.14 -5.98
N PHE A 528 -13.80 -13.67 -7.19
CA PHE A 528 -12.57 -13.92 -7.95
C PHE A 528 -11.96 -15.33 -7.88
N ASN A 529 -11.89 -15.97 -9.06
CA ASN A 529 -10.74 -16.80 -9.43
C ASN A 529 -9.49 -15.96 -9.15
N ALA A 530 -8.61 -16.40 -8.26
CA ALA A 530 -7.38 -15.68 -7.97
C ALA A 530 -6.63 -15.41 -9.29
N ALA A 531 -6.28 -14.13 -9.53
CA ALA A 531 -5.61 -13.71 -10.75
C ALA A 531 -4.32 -14.54 -10.98
N PRO A 532 -3.90 -14.74 -12.24
CA PRO A 532 -2.63 -15.38 -12.55
C PRO A 532 -1.50 -14.68 -11.80
N ASN A 533 -0.81 -15.41 -10.92
CA ASN A 533 0.38 -14.89 -10.24
C ASN A 533 1.62 -15.41 -10.97
N SER A 534 2.38 -14.49 -11.52
CA SER A 534 3.69 -14.78 -12.11
C SER A 534 4.72 -13.81 -11.53
N GLY A 535 5.96 -14.28 -11.40
CA GLY A 535 7.02 -13.47 -10.82
C GLY A 535 8.39 -14.12 -10.94
N SER A 536 9.38 -13.44 -10.41
CA SER A 536 10.78 -13.85 -10.47
C SER A 536 11.35 -13.99 -9.06
N ILE A 537 12.06 -15.09 -8.81
CA ILE A 537 12.97 -15.22 -7.69
C ILE A 537 14.35 -14.84 -8.24
N THR A 538 14.80 -13.65 -7.82
CA THR A 538 15.90 -12.95 -8.49
C THR A 538 17.22 -13.68 -8.42
N HIS A 539 17.49 -14.38 -7.33
CA HIS A 539 18.77 -15.01 -7.08
C HIS A 539 18.55 -16.40 -6.50
N THR A 540 19.09 -17.40 -7.19
CA THR A 540 19.07 -18.80 -6.80
C THR A 540 20.47 -19.37 -6.91
N THR A 541 20.88 -20.17 -5.93
CA THR A 541 22.17 -20.87 -6.01
C THR A 541 22.18 -22.25 -5.34
N TYR A 542 23.04 -23.12 -5.85
CA TYR A 542 23.31 -24.43 -5.24
C TYR A 542 24.75 -24.85 -5.52
N ASP A 543 25.20 -25.93 -4.89
CA ASP A 543 26.61 -26.36 -4.83
C ASP A 543 27.51 -25.33 -4.12
N GLY A 544 28.81 -25.62 -3.95
CA GLY A 544 29.76 -24.67 -3.35
C GLY A 544 29.45 -24.27 -1.92
N GLY A 545 28.76 -25.13 -1.17
CA GLY A 545 28.29 -24.83 0.18
C GLY A 545 26.95 -24.09 0.24
N PHE A 546 26.23 -23.93 -0.86
CA PHE A 546 24.93 -23.28 -0.88
C PHE A 546 23.77 -24.24 -1.19
N THR A 547 22.58 -23.93 -0.69
CA THR A 547 21.32 -24.61 -1.02
C THR A 547 20.19 -23.60 -1.15
N SER A 548 19.28 -23.82 -2.10
CA SER A 548 18.04 -23.04 -2.25
C SER A 548 16.83 -23.88 -1.85
N SER A 549 15.92 -23.30 -1.06
CA SER A 549 14.65 -23.91 -0.65
C SER A 549 13.47 -23.05 -1.08
N PHE A 550 12.72 -23.50 -2.08
CA PHE A 550 11.55 -22.82 -2.61
C PHE A 550 10.28 -23.29 -1.91
N TYR A 551 9.59 -22.38 -1.24
CA TYR A 551 8.25 -22.60 -0.70
C TYR A 551 7.24 -22.09 -1.71
N VAL A 552 6.50 -22.99 -2.34
CA VAL A 552 5.43 -22.67 -3.29
C VAL A 552 4.09 -22.82 -2.57
N PHE A 553 3.26 -21.79 -2.58
CA PHE A 553 2.01 -21.75 -1.83
C PHE A 553 0.82 -21.36 -2.71
N ASN A 554 -0.24 -22.17 -2.65
CA ASN A 554 -1.49 -21.84 -3.31
C ASN A 554 -2.38 -21.01 -2.36
N THR A 555 -2.46 -19.71 -2.64
CA THR A 555 -3.29 -18.77 -1.90
C THR A 555 -4.79 -18.89 -2.21
N SER A 556 -5.18 -19.67 -3.21
CA SER A 556 -6.57 -19.77 -3.67
C SER A 556 -7.33 -20.92 -3.00
N PRO A 557 -8.68 -20.86 -2.96
CA PRO A 557 -9.52 -21.96 -2.49
C PRO A 557 -9.69 -23.09 -3.54
N LEU A 558 -9.05 -22.98 -4.70
CA LEU A 558 -9.10 -23.98 -5.78
C LEU A 558 -7.71 -24.55 -6.01
N SER A 559 -7.62 -25.75 -6.58
CA SER A 559 -6.33 -26.27 -7.07
C SER A 559 -5.85 -25.40 -8.24
N ALA A 560 -4.55 -25.10 -8.27
CA ALA A 560 -3.96 -24.24 -9.29
C ALA A 560 -2.67 -24.86 -9.86
N PRO A 561 -2.49 -24.87 -11.19
CA PRO A 561 -1.22 -25.28 -11.78
C PRO A 561 -0.19 -24.17 -11.62
N PHE A 562 1.07 -24.56 -11.48
CA PHE A 562 2.20 -23.64 -11.55
C PHE A 562 3.36 -24.29 -12.32
N THR A 563 4.24 -23.44 -12.82
CA THR A 563 5.50 -23.82 -13.45
C THR A 563 6.62 -22.99 -12.85
N LEU A 564 7.64 -23.65 -12.32
CA LEU A 564 8.89 -23.05 -11.85
C LEU A 564 10.00 -23.35 -12.87
N SER A 565 10.57 -22.31 -13.49
CA SER A 565 11.62 -22.43 -14.51
C SER A 565 12.94 -21.86 -13.99
N PHE A 566 14.07 -22.51 -14.27
CA PHE A 566 15.39 -22.13 -13.78
C PHE A 566 16.31 -21.70 -14.93
N PHE A 567 17.02 -20.59 -14.74
CA PHE A 567 17.92 -20.01 -15.74
C PHE A 567 19.31 -19.78 -15.14
N ASP A 568 20.37 -20.01 -15.92
CA ASP A 568 21.73 -19.62 -15.57
C ASP A 568 21.96 -18.10 -15.75
N GLU A 569 23.17 -17.62 -15.45
CA GLU A 569 23.53 -16.20 -15.60
C GLU A 569 23.40 -15.67 -17.03
N SER A 570 23.55 -16.53 -18.04
CA SER A 570 23.38 -16.18 -19.46
C SER A 570 21.93 -16.21 -19.92
N GLY A 571 21.00 -16.65 -19.06
CA GLY A 571 19.57 -16.80 -19.34
C GLY A 571 19.19 -18.10 -20.03
N ASN A 572 20.10 -19.08 -20.11
CA ASN A 572 19.79 -20.38 -20.65
C ASN A 572 19.10 -21.25 -19.60
N PRO A 573 18.12 -22.10 -19.98
CA PRO A 573 17.54 -23.06 -19.04
C PRO A 573 18.61 -23.96 -18.43
N ILE A 574 18.68 -24.01 -17.10
CA ILE A 574 19.65 -24.85 -16.37
C ILE A 574 18.95 -26.00 -15.68
N SER A 575 19.46 -27.23 -15.84
CA SER A 575 18.92 -28.40 -15.14
C SER A 575 19.40 -28.39 -13.69
N VAL A 576 18.47 -28.23 -12.75
CA VAL A 576 18.75 -28.18 -11.31
C VAL A 576 18.39 -29.53 -10.70
N PRO A 577 19.28 -30.14 -9.87
CA PRO A 577 18.93 -31.31 -9.08
C PRO A 577 18.04 -30.90 -7.91
N LEU A 578 16.82 -31.42 -7.88
CA LEU A 578 15.75 -31.04 -6.95
C LEU A 578 15.31 -32.23 -6.10
N SER A 579 14.96 -31.96 -4.85
CA SER A 579 14.23 -32.84 -3.96
C SER A 579 12.89 -32.23 -3.57
N LEU A 580 11.88 -33.09 -3.42
CA LEU A 580 10.53 -32.76 -2.97
C LEU A 580 10.29 -33.51 -1.65
N PRO A 581 10.66 -32.93 -0.49
CA PRO A 581 10.65 -33.65 0.78
C PRO A 581 9.29 -34.26 1.13
N GLN A 582 8.18 -33.57 0.80
CA GLN A 582 6.83 -34.08 1.07
C GLN A 582 6.53 -35.42 0.36
N SER A 583 7.11 -35.68 -0.80
CA SER A 583 6.86 -36.91 -1.58
C SER A 583 8.06 -37.86 -1.63
N GLY A 584 9.19 -37.50 -1.01
CA GLY A 584 10.45 -38.22 -1.11
C GLY A 584 11.03 -38.31 -2.53
N THR A 585 10.52 -37.50 -3.46
CA THR A 585 10.90 -37.56 -4.88
C THR A 585 12.16 -36.72 -5.12
N SER A 586 13.12 -37.27 -5.87
CA SER A 586 14.26 -36.51 -6.40
C SER A 586 14.27 -36.55 -7.92
N LEU A 587 14.60 -35.43 -8.56
CA LEU A 587 14.65 -35.30 -10.01
C LEU A 587 15.64 -34.21 -10.43
N SER A 588 16.02 -34.16 -11.70
CA SER A 588 16.72 -33.01 -12.28
C SER A 588 15.84 -32.35 -13.34
N ALA A 589 15.62 -31.05 -13.23
CA ALA A 589 14.77 -30.32 -14.15
C ALA A 589 15.18 -28.86 -14.28
N SER A 590 15.05 -28.32 -15.50
CA SER A 590 15.07 -26.87 -15.76
C SER A 590 13.68 -26.24 -15.65
N VAL A 591 12.63 -27.07 -15.67
CA VAL A 591 11.23 -26.66 -15.55
C VAL A 591 10.48 -27.69 -14.71
N LEU A 592 9.85 -27.24 -13.63
CA LEU A 592 9.00 -28.05 -12.76
C LEU A 592 7.55 -27.56 -12.86
N THR A 593 6.69 -28.37 -13.49
CA THR A 593 5.24 -28.10 -13.57
C THR A 593 4.48 -29.06 -12.65
N ARG A 594 3.59 -28.50 -11.82
CA ARG A 594 2.74 -29.25 -10.89
C ARG A 594 1.38 -28.58 -10.76
N THR A 595 0.40 -29.33 -10.24
CA THR A 595 -0.87 -28.78 -9.75
C THR A 595 -0.86 -28.82 -8.23
N LEU A 596 -1.00 -27.67 -7.59
CA LEU A 596 -0.98 -27.53 -6.15
C LEU A 596 -2.44 -27.47 -5.63
N PRO A 597 -2.86 -28.32 -4.67
CA PRO A 597 -4.20 -28.25 -4.10
C PRO A 597 -4.50 -26.88 -3.48
N ALA A 598 -5.78 -26.60 -3.27
CA ALA A 598 -6.23 -25.39 -2.59
C ALA A 598 -5.52 -25.22 -1.24
N ARG A 599 -4.98 -24.03 -0.96
CA ARG A 599 -4.32 -23.70 0.32
C ARG A 599 -3.11 -24.58 0.69
N ALA A 600 -2.59 -25.38 -0.24
CA ALA A 600 -1.46 -26.27 -0.02
C ALA A 600 -0.10 -25.56 -0.17
N VAL A 601 0.91 -26.11 0.50
CA VAL A 601 2.31 -25.69 0.44
C VAL A 601 3.17 -26.83 -0.09
N LEU A 602 4.00 -26.54 -1.08
CA LEU A 602 5.03 -27.45 -1.58
C LEU A 602 6.42 -26.88 -1.29
N LEU A 603 7.32 -27.72 -0.78
CA LEU A 603 8.72 -27.39 -0.61
C LEU A 603 9.51 -28.07 -1.74
N VAL A 604 10.28 -27.28 -2.47
CA VAL A 604 11.21 -27.74 -3.50
C VAL A 604 12.61 -27.32 -3.07
N GLN A 605 13.54 -28.25 -2.90
CA GLN A 605 14.90 -27.94 -2.44
C GLN A 605 15.93 -28.39 -3.45
N THR A 606 17.00 -27.62 -3.61
CA THR A 606 18.16 -28.06 -4.40
C THR A 606 18.94 -29.14 -3.65
N ILE A 607 19.41 -30.15 -4.37
CA ILE A 607 20.37 -31.12 -3.85
C ILE A 607 21.76 -30.59 -4.17
N SER A 608 22.54 -30.24 -3.15
CA SER A 608 23.85 -29.60 -3.34
C SER A 608 25.02 -30.55 -3.11
N ASN A 609 26.06 -30.38 -3.91
CA ASN A 609 27.37 -30.99 -3.72
C ASN A 609 28.39 -29.90 -3.31
N ASN A 610 28.91 -30.00 -2.08
CA ASN A 610 29.85 -29.03 -1.53
C ASN A 610 31.22 -29.04 -2.24
N ASP A 611 31.57 -30.13 -2.94
CA ASP A 611 32.83 -30.24 -3.69
C ASP A 611 32.76 -29.57 -5.08
N SER A 612 31.56 -29.19 -5.53
CA SER A 612 31.35 -28.51 -6.82
C SER A 612 31.36 -26.99 -6.65
N PRO A 613 31.79 -26.21 -7.66
CA PRO A 613 31.67 -24.75 -7.61
C PRO A 613 30.20 -24.32 -7.53
N PRO A 614 29.91 -23.17 -6.90
CA PRO A 614 28.54 -22.68 -6.80
C PRO A 614 27.98 -22.39 -8.19
N LYS A 615 26.73 -22.78 -8.40
CA LYS A 615 25.98 -22.47 -9.61
C LYS A 615 24.95 -21.41 -9.30
N VAL A 616 24.96 -20.33 -10.08
CA VAL A 616 24.22 -19.12 -9.80
C VAL A 616 23.27 -18.82 -10.96
N GLY A 617 22.09 -18.30 -10.64
CA GLY A 617 21.10 -17.93 -11.64
C GLY A 617 19.83 -17.35 -11.01
N SER A 618 18.71 -17.55 -11.70
CA SER A 618 17.39 -17.09 -11.25
C SER A 618 16.31 -18.15 -11.49
N ALA A 619 15.15 -17.96 -10.87
CA ALA A 619 13.97 -18.78 -11.14
C ALA A 619 12.74 -17.92 -11.47
N GLN A 620 11.88 -18.42 -12.34
CA GLN A 620 10.61 -17.76 -12.70
C GLN A 620 9.43 -18.65 -12.35
N LEU A 621 8.46 -18.08 -11.63
CA LEU A 621 7.18 -18.70 -11.34
C LEU A 621 6.14 -18.20 -12.33
N THR A 622 5.40 -19.11 -12.94
CA THR A 622 4.19 -18.80 -13.71
C THR A 622 3.04 -19.65 -13.21
N SER A 623 1.85 -19.04 -13.09
CA SER A 623 0.63 -19.74 -12.68
C SER A 623 -0.58 -19.12 -13.34
N THR A 624 -1.60 -19.94 -13.63
CA THR A 624 -2.92 -19.49 -14.10
C THR A 624 -3.92 -19.31 -12.95
N GLY A 625 -3.48 -19.51 -11.70
CA GLY A 625 -4.26 -19.25 -10.49
C GLY A 625 -3.41 -18.57 -9.41
N GLY A 626 -3.96 -18.51 -8.19
CA GLY A 626 -3.32 -17.81 -7.06
C GLY A 626 -2.16 -18.57 -6.43
N VAL A 627 -1.09 -18.84 -7.16
CA VAL A 627 0.13 -19.47 -6.61
C VAL A 627 1.23 -18.43 -6.45
N THR A 628 1.85 -18.40 -5.27
CA THR A 628 3.03 -17.56 -4.99
C THR A 628 4.19 -18.44 -4.53
N ALA A 629 5.38 -17.84 -4.41
CA ALA A 629 6.54 -18.53 -3.86
C ALA A 629 7.47 -17.57 -3.10
N PHE A 630 8.44 -18.14 -2.42
CA PHE A 630 9.67 -17.45 -2.01
C PHE A 630 10.78 -18.49 -1.89
N GLU A 631 12.02 -18.03 -1.91
CA GLU A 631 13.20 -18.85 -1.66
C GLU A 631 13.79 -18.52 -0.29
N ILE A 632 14.21 -19.54 0.44
CA ILE A 632 15.22 -19.42 1.49
C ILE A 632 16.53 -19.91 0.91
N PHE A 633 17.44 -18.96 0.73
CA PHE A 633 18.81 -19.19 0.32
C PHE A 633 19.63 -19.47 1.57
N ARG A 634 20.42 -20.54 1.57
CA ARG A 634 21.27 -20.93 2.70
C ARG A 634 22.72 -21.09 2.28
N TRP A 635 23.60 -20.47 3.06
CA TRP A 635 25.02 -20.75 3.03
C TRP A 635 25.38 -21.75 4.14
N THR A 636 25.50 -23.02 3.77
CA THR A 636 25.65 -24.13 4.71
C THR A 636 26.95 -24.08 5.50
N THR A 637 28.03 -23.53 4.94
CA THR A 637 29.34 -23.41 5.59
C THR A 637 29.29 -22.62 6.90
N PHE A 638 28.48 -21.55 6.95
CA PHE A 638 28.32 -20.71 8.15
C PHE A 638 26.93 -20.87 8.80
N GLY A 639 26.05 -21.67 8.19
CA GLY A 639 24.69 -21.89 8.69
C GLY A 639 23.79 -20.66 8.62
N GLN A 640 24.11 -19.69 7.74
CA GLN A 640 23.38 -18.44 7.58
C GLN A 640 22.34 -18.53 6.45
N GLU A 641 21.22 -17.84 6.60
CA GLU A 641 20.05 -17.92 5.71
C GLU A 641 19.50 -16.52 5.40
N ALA A 642 19.05 -16.32 4.16
CA ALA A 642 18.37 -15.11 3.71
C ALA A 642 17.15 -15.48 2.87
N SER A 643 16.12 -14.63 2.91
CA SER A 643 14.88 -14.84 2.16
C SER A 643 14.88 -14.03 0.85
N VAL A 644 14.54 -14.66 -0.27
CA VAL A 644 14.29 -13.98 -1.54
C VAL A 644 12.80 -14.12 -1.84
N ALA A 645 12.06 -13.03 -1.65
CA ALA A 645 10.63 -12.98 -1.97
C ALA A 645 10.41 -13.08 -3.48
N LEU A 646 9.25 -13.61 -3.90
CA LEU A 646 8.84 -13.54 -5.30
C LEU A 646 8.60 -12.08 -5.68
N ALA A 647 9.42 -11.57 -6.60
CA ALA A 647 9.22 -10.27 -7.19
C ALA A 647 8.12 -10.36 -8.26
N THR A 648 6.99 -9.71 -8.00
CA THR A 648 5.83 -9.61 -8.92
C THR A 648 5.72 -8.22 -9.53
N ALA A 649 6.85 -7.53 -9.74
CA ALA A 649 6.87 -6.09 -9.84
C ALA A 649 6.34 -5.55 -11.19
N ASP A 650 5.49 -4.52 -11.08
CA ASP A 650 5.02 -3.65 -12.16
C ASP A 650 5.76 -2.30 -12.20
N SER A 651 6.90 -2.17 -11.51
CA SER A 651 7.68 -0.92 -11.48
C SER A 651 8.78 -0.90 -12.55
N SER A 652 9.14 0.29 -13.01
CA SER A 652 10.28 0.57 -13.88
C SER A 652 11.50 1.10 -13.11
N VAL A 653 11.37 1.39 -11.81
CA VAL A 653 12.45 1.90 -10.96
C VAL A 653 12.46 1.20 -9.61
N PHE A 654 13.63 0.67 -9.23
CA PHE A 654 13.88 -0.01 -7.96
C PHE A 654 15.03 0.66 -7.23
N VAL A 655 14.88 0.95 -5.95
CA VAL A 655 15.93 1.53 -5.12
C VAL A 655 16.34 0.52 -4.05
N LEU A 656 17.63 0.20 -4.02
CA LEU A 656 18.23 -0.64 -3.00
C LEU A 656 19.02 0.25 -2.02
N PRO A 657 18.60 0.34 -0.75
CA PRO A 657 19.44 0.88 0.32
C PRO A 657 20.72 0.08 0.47
N ALA A 658 21.86 0.75 0.63
CA ALA A 658 23.16 0.12 0.75
C ALA A 658 23.89 0.59 2.01
N ASP A 659 24.49 -0.35 2.74
CA ASP A 659 25.47 -0.10 3.79
C ASP A 659 26.77 -0.82 3.44
N ASN A 660 27.83 -0.04 3.23
CA ASN A 660 29.18 -0.51 2.97
C ASN A 660 30.19 0.05 3.98
N THR A 661 29.72 0.38 5.19
CA THR A 661 30.53 0.96 6.27
C THR A 661 31.02 -0.10 7.24
N ASN A 662 32.09 0.17 7.99
CA ASN A 662 32.56 -0.69 9.09
C ASN A 662 32.77 -2.17 8.72
N GLY A 663 33.19 -2.44 7.48
CA GLY A 663 33.39 -3.79 6.96
C GLY A 663 32.12 -4.53 6.57
N VAL A 664 30.94 -3.92 6.74
CA VAL A 664 29.69 -4.37 6.14
C VAL A 664 29.75 -4.17 4.63
N ALA A 665 29.12 -5.05 3.87
CA ALA A 665 29.03 -4.92 2.43
C ALA A 665 27.64 -5.32 1.92
N THR A 666 27.13 -4.54 0.97
CA THR A 666 25.87 -4.83 0.28
C THR A 666 26.15 -5.58 -1.02
N GLY A 667 25.64 -6.80 -1.12
CA GLY A 667 25.57 -7.58 -2.36
C GLY A 667 24.28 -7.30 -3.11
N VAL A 668 24.32 -7.38 -4.44
CA VAL A 668 23.17 -7.17 -5.32
C VAL A 668 23.05 -8.30 -6.33
N ALA A 669 21.82 -8.74 -6.58
CA ALA A 669 21.49 -9.57 -7.72
C ALA A 669 20.38 -8.93 -8.56
N LEU A 670 20.51 -9.03 -9.89
CA LEU A 670 19.50 -8.63 -10.86
C LEU A 670 19.18 -9.80 -11.78
N ALA A 671 17.91 -9.98 -12.09
CA ALA A 671 17.44 -10.92 -13.10
C ALA A 671 16.51 -10.23 -14.09
N ASN A 672 16.78 -10.42 -15.38
CA ASN A 672 15.89 -10.02 -16.46
C ASN A 672 14.74 -11.01 -16.54
N THR A 673 13.51 -10.52 -16.50
CA THR A 673 12.32 -11.38 -16.52
C THR A 673 11.82 -11.65 -17.94
N THR A 674 12.37 -10.95 -18.94
CA THR A 674 11.85 -10.91 -20.31
C THR A 674 12.57 -11.86 -21.27
N ALA A 675 11.94 -12.11 -22.42
CA ALA A 675 12.52 -12.84 -23.54
C ALA A 675 13.35 -11.94 -24.48
N SER A 676 13.87 -10.81 -24.00
CA SER A 676 14.72 -9.90 -24.77
C SER A 676 15.81 -9.35 -23.87
N SER A 677 16.97 -9.00 -24.41
CA SER A 677 18.01 -8.35 -23.62
C SER A 677 17.58 -6.94 -23.22
N ILE A 678 18.01 -6.50 -22.04
CA ILE A 678 17.67 -5.18 -21.51
C ILE A 678 18.91 -4.46 -20.99
N THR A 679 18.86 -3.13 -20.99
CA THR A 679 19.84 -2.27 -20.33
C THR A 679 19.20 -1.63 -19.11
N VAL A 680 19.79 -1.85 -17.95
CA VAL A 680 19.41 -1.24 -16.68
C VAL A 680 20.31 -0.03 -16.45
N THR A 681 19.70 1.14 -16.24
CA THR A 681 20.42 2.33 -15.78
C THR A 681 20.59 2.25 -14.28
N LEU A 682 21.81 2.45 -13.79
CA LEU A 682 22.14 2.48 -12.37
C LEU A 682 22.53 3.90 -11.98
N LYS A 683 21.95 4.43 -10.90
CA LYS A 683 22.42 5.64 -10.25
C LYS A 683 22.78 5.34 -8.79
N LEU A 684 23.97 5.75 -8.39
CA LEU A 684 24.45 5.60 -7.02
C LEU A 684 24.40 6.94 -6.30
N ARG A 685 23.91 6.95 -5.07
CA ARG A 685 23.83 8.15 -4.24
C ARG A 685 24.38 7.89 -2.85
N ASP A 686 24.90 8.92 -2.19
CA ASP A 686 25.21 8.85 -0.76
C ASP A 686 23.94 8.93 0.10
N SER A 687 24.10 8.81 1.42
CA SER A 687 22.98 8.91 2.38
C SER A 687 22.27 10.26 2.35
N ALA A 688 22.90 11.34 1.87
CA ALA A 688 22.26 12.64 1.72
C ALA A 688 21.43 12.77 0.43
N GLY A 689 21.42 11.74 -0.43
CA GLY A 689 20.75 11.75 -1.73
C GLY A 689 21.60 12.34 -2.87
N THR A 690 22.84 12.72 -2.59
CA THR A 690 23.75 13.31 -3.58
C THR A 690 24.22 12.25 -4.55
N SER A 691 24.13 12.52 -5.86
CA SER A 691 24.61 11.62 -6.90
C SER A 691 26.12 11.42 -6.80
N LEU A 692 26.55 10.16 -6.79
CA LEU A 692 27.95 9.75 -6.75
C LEU A 692 28.43 9.28 -8.13
N GLU A 693 27.67 8.40 -8.76
CA GLU A 693 28.04 7.75 -10.02
C GLU A 693 26.78 7.34 -10.80
N SER A 694 26.89 7.23 -12.12
CA SER A 694 25.88 6.60 -12.96
C SER A 694 26.55 5.58 -13.88
N ALA A 695 25.91 4.43 -14.06
CA ALA A 695 26.41 3.32 -14.85
C ALA A 695 25.26 2.59 -15.57
N THR A 696 25.60 1.60 -16.39
CA THR A 696 24.64 0.71 -17.02
C THR A 696 24.99 -0.74 -16.79
N VAL A 697 23.98 -1.58 -16.57
CA VAL A 697 24.11 -3.04 -16.49
C VAL A 697 23.31 -3.65 -17.63
N ASN A 698 23.97 -4.37 -18.52
CA ASN A 698 23.31 -5.11 -19.60
C ASN A 698 22.96 -6.52 -19.10
N LEU A 699 21.71 -6.93 -19.29
CA LEU A 699 21.25 -8.28 -18.96
C LEU A 699 20.78 -8.98 -20.24
N PRO A 700 21.31 -10.17 -20.56
CA PRO A 700 20.76 -11.04 -21.60
C PRO A 700 19.28 -11.33 -21.37
N GLN A 701 18.56 -11.80 -22.40
CA GLN A 701 17.21 -12.34 -22.21
C GLN A 701 17.21 -13.38 -21.10
N ARG A 702 16.31 -13.26 -20.12
CA ARG A 702 16.26 -14.14 -18.93
C ARG A 702 17.56 -14.24 -18.12
N GLY A 703 18.54 -13.37 -18.40
CA GLY A 703 19.85 -13.40 -17.80
C GLY A 703 19.87 -12.89 -16.38
N HIS A 704 20.94 -13.22 -15.67
CA HIS A 704 21.15 -12.86 -14.27
C HIS A 704 22.57 -12.34 -14.06
N VAL A 705 22.74 -11.42 -13.11
CA VAL A 705 24.06 -11.02 -12.62
C VAL A 705 24.00 -10.78 -11.12
N SER A 706 25.06 -11.15 -10.41
CA SER A 706 25.24 -10.81 -9.00
C SER A 706 26.65 -10.28 -8.73
N PHE A 707 26.78 -9.34 -7.81
CA PHE A 707 28.07 -8.74 -7.44
C PHE A 707 27.99 -8.01 -6.10
N MET A 708 29.15 -7.82 -5.46
CA MET A 708 29.28 -6.91 -4.33
C MET A 708 29.29 -5.47 -4.83
N LEU A 709 28.37 -4.64 -4.31
CA LEU A 709 28.21 -3.25 -4.71
C LEU A 709 29.51 -2.42 -4.52
N PRO A 710 30.21 -2.47 -3.38
CA PRO A 710 31.40 -1.64 -3.17
C PRO A 710 32.61 -2.10 -4.01
N ASP A 711 32.67 -3.39 -4.39
CA ASP A 711 33.76 -3.92 -5.22
C ASP A 711 33.60 -3.50 -6.68
N ARG A 712 32.36 -3.57 -7.20
CA ARG A 712 32.06 -3.20 -8.58
C ARG A 712 31.99 -1.68 -8.78
N TYR A 713 31.50 -0.97 -7.77
CA TYR A 713 31.34 0.49 -7.79
C TYR A 713 32.00 1.13 -6.57
N PRO A 714 33.32 1.40 -6.65
CA PRO A 714 34.10 1.95 -5.55
C PRO A 714 33.60 3.29 -5.01
N ALA A 715 32.76 4.03 -5.76
CA ALA A 715 32.16 5.29 -5.31
C ALA A 715 31.33 5.15 -4.02
N LEU A 716 30.78 3.96 -3.75
CA LEU A 716 30.02 3.60 -2.54
C LEU A 716 30.83 2.84 -1.49
N ALA A 717 32.10 2.51 -1.74
CA ALA A 717 32.94 1.83 -0.75
C ALA A 717 33.12 2.71 0.50
N GLY A 718 32.90 2.12 1.68
CA GLY A 718 32.99 2.84 2.96
C GLY A 718 31.84 3.81 3.24
N LYS A 719 30.74 3.76 2.47
CA LYS A 719 29.60 4.68 2.61
C LYS A 719 28.26 3.94 2.72
N ARG A 720 27.30 4.60 3.38
CA ARG A 720 25.87 4.31 3.20
C ARG A 720 25.30 5.14 2.06
N GLY A 721 24.26 4.63 1.43
CA GLY A 721 23.64 5.28 0.28
C GLY A 721 22.57 4.44 -0.38
N THR A 722 22.34 4.69 -1.67
CA THR A 722 21.36 3.94 -2.45
C THR A 722 21.90 3.57 -3.83
N ALA A 723 21.37 2.47 -4.37
CA ALA A 723 21.50 2.06 -5.76
C ALA A 723 20.11 2.06 -6.42
N GLU A 724 19.86 3.01 -7.31
CA GLU A 724 18.63 3.13 -8.10
C GLU A 724 18.81 2.43 -9.45
N PHE A 725 18.00 1.41 -9.73
CA PHE A 725 17.96 0.63 -10.95
C PHE A 725 16.71 1.00 -11.76
N ALA A 726 16.91 1.60 -12.93
CA ALA A 726 15.83 2.07 -13.79
C ALA A 726 15.85 1.40 -15.17
N ILE A 727 14.68 1.10 -15.72
CA ILE A 727 14.47 0.47 -17.03
C ILE A 727 13.41 1.22 -17.84
N SER A 728 13.44 1.11 -19.17
CA SER A 728 12.55 1.86 -20.08
C SER A 728 11.11 1.35 -20.15
N GLY A 729 10.76 0.29 -19.42
CA GLY A 729 9.38 -0.23 -19.30
C GLY A 729 9.21 -1.05 -18.02
N PRO A 730 8.02 -1.08 -17.40
CA PRO A 730 7.79 -1.73 -16.11
C PRO A 730 7.97 -3.26 -16.16
N GLY A 731 8.36 -3.85 -15.03
CA GLY A 731 8.32 -5.31 -14.79
C GLY A 731 9.34 -6.17 -15.54
N ASN A 732 10.30 -5.56 -16.22
CA ASN A 732 11.32 -6.30 -16.99
C ASN A 732 12.50 -6.80 -16.14
N ILE A 733 12.61 -6.39 -14.88
CA ILE A 733 13.63 -6.88 -13.95
C ILE A 733 13.06 -7.25 -12.59
N SER A 734 13.81 -8.08 -11.88
CA SER A 734 13.72 -8.23 -10.44
C SER A 734 15.09 -7.96 -9.82
N VAL A 735 15.10 -7.39 -8.61
CA VAL A 735 16.31 -6.98 -7.89
C VAL A 735 16.18 -7.42 -6.44
N VAL A 736 17.25 -7.97 -5.86
CA VAL A 736 17.35 -8.28 -4.43
C VAL A 736 18.72 -7.86 -3.90
N GLY A 737 18.76 -7.38 -2.66
CA GLY A 737 20.00 -7.09 -1.95
C GLY A 737 20.26 -8.08 -0.83
N LEU A 738 21.53 -8.29 -0.52
CA LEU A 738 22.00 -9.01 0.66
C LEU A 738 22.96 -8.14 1.45
N LEU A 739 22.82 -8.12 2.76
CA LEU A 739 23.76 -7.48 3.68
C LEU A 739 24.66 -8.55 4.28
N LEU A 740 25.97 -8.41 4.08
CA LEU A 740 26.98 -9.27 4.69
C LEU A 740 27.77 -8.47 5.72
N LYS A 741 27.87 -9.00 6.93
CA LYS A 741 28.65 -8.40 8.02
C LYS A 741 30.00 -9.12 8.23
N PRO A 742 31.00 -8.43 8.83
CA PRO A 742 32.29 -9.04 9.17
C PRO A 742 32.21 -10.26 10.08
N ASP A 743 31.17 -10.35 10.92
CA ASP A 743 30.90 -11.48 11.81
C ASP A 743 30.27 -12.70 11.10
N GLY A 744 30.10 -12.62 9.77
CA GLY A 744 29.51 -13.65 8.94
C GLY A 744 27.98 -13.61 8.88
N THR A 745 27.32 -12.69 9.60
CA THR A 745 25.86 -12.53 9.54
C THR A 745 25.43 -12.15 8.14
N LEU A 746 24.40 -12.83 7.63
CA LEU A 746 23.80 -12.58 6.32
C LEU A 746 22.31 -12.30 6.50
N THR A 747 21.78 -11.27 5.83
CA THR A 747 20.33 -11.05 5.78
C THR A 747 19.91 -10.32 4.51
N THR A 748 18.63 -10.42 4.16
CA THR A 748 18.06 -9.75 2.98
C THR A 748 17.92 -8.25 3.20
N VAL A 749 18.25 -7.48 2.18
CA VAL A 749 17.89 -6.05 2.08
C VAL A 749 16.78 -5.91 1.03
N PRO A 750 15.64 -5.30 1.39
CA PRO A 750 14.53 -5.18 0.46
C PRO A 750 14.85 -4.16 -0.63
N THR A 751 14.32 -4.41 -1.81
CA THR A 751 14.28 -3.44 -2.90
C THR A 751 12.97 -2.67 -2.83
N LEU A 752 13.06 -1.35 -2.90
CA LEU A 752 11.93 -0.45 -2.74
C LEU A 752 11.51 0.06 -4.13
N PRO A 753 10.27 -0.17 -4.58
CA PRO A 753 9.79 0.39 -5.83
C PRO A 753 9.63 1.91 -5.68
N LYS A 754 10.08 2.67 -6.68
CA LYS A 754 10.02 4.13 -6.71
C LYS A 754 9.05 4.63 -7.77
#